data_AF-A0A558R5H5-F1
#
_entry.id   AF-A0A558R5H5-F1
#
_cell.length_a   1.000
_cell.length_b   1.000
_cell.length_c   1.000
_cell.angle_alpha   90.00
_cell.angle_beta   90.00
_cell.angle_gamma   90.00
#
_symmetry.space_group_name_H-M   'P 1'
#
loop_
_entity.id
_entity.type
_entity.pdbx_description
1 polymer ?
#
loop_
_entity_poly.entity_id
_entity_poly.type
_entity_poly.pdbx_seq_one_letter_code
_entity_poly.pdbx_strand_id
1 'polypeptide(L)'
;MLIPLQVEPAEDFLTRAAAAIADAGTHIYVDTSLTMWLTAIGPASRAAFIDWTSGIIGRIHVPAWTIQEYYRHHRSKTLTKDIGEQCEAVAKATSDFRSKIRLIADGPLLPGEPESAFLQRVDAVQTELRALATAAERWNYEGASAEVIGWMNAHALDTSGIFARFGRLKEAGAARYAHDVPPGYEDRRKDLNKYGDLLFWQDVVADARRRKAARVIVLTRDRKEDWYGSAPEPEVGPALRRLKSRWEPVPSPHPMLSFELRTQSGCDLLLLDELYLGAVLWRADKRRFGRFAAVALSMSADKLSRELAPSTSVHVRAAARQVDDRISLAQALALVRGALEQEPDAAQLGILAAFEGDAMVAEQALKGLTPDWVGIQEGIPLASFSRRVFDLADPAQPFATQAARQLLDTVDQTDAEHASAVVGGMLTAAYYKDASPRNRPGGNLLQEVFAWAVDPGCERILKVLANRLRSMQSAGFVLPDAVATSLEVRLEASAVVATVPPTLGQLYLGAQAILTGQAVGDETRLRDLLTDREEASVGEIVDAVARHYGVPLVSLAIVESADGETWRIGETTGLERFGPVSQPIRGNAAPVEDLAGAAKEAETPIQAGAEPGPEGHGEDIDQREGSNGDEGQNDDDDDDDYVGEEE
;
A
#
# COMPACT_ATOMS: atom_id res chain seq x y z
N MET A 1 -9.25 -38.36 7.79
CA MET A 1 -9.98 -37.08 7.81
C MET A 1 -9.43 -36.26 8.96
N LEU A 2 -9.07 -34.99 8.76
CA LEU A 2 -8.58 -34.12 9.82
C LEU A 2 -9.66 -33.07 10.09
N ILE A 3 -10.00 -32.87 11.35
CA ILE A 3 -10.85 -31.76 11.79
C ILE A 3 -9.90 -30.69 12.34
N PRO A 4 -9.87 -29.48 11.76
CA PRO A 4 -9.00 -28.42 12.26
C PRO A 4 -9.45 -28.01 13.67
N LEU A 5 -8.51 -28.00 14.61
CA LEU A 5 -8.73 -27.56 16.01
C LEU A 5 -8.38 -26.09 16.23
N GLN A 6 -7.58 -25.52 15.33
CA GLN A 6 -7.10 -24.15 15.42
C GLN A 6 -7.78 -23.29 14.37
N VAL A 7 -8.09 -22.06 14.78
CA VAL A 7 -8.58 -21.00 13.89
C VAL A 7 -7.39 -20.48 13.11
N GLU A 8 -7.46 -20.53 11.79
CA GLU A 8 -6.42 -19.96 10.95
C GLU A 8 -6.56 -18.42 10.93
N PRO A 9 -5.50 -17.66 11.23
CA PRO A 9 -5.52 -16.20 11.08
C PRO A 9 -5.83 -15.79 9.62
N ALA A 10 -6.52 -14.66 9.45
CA ALA A 10 -6.91 -14.18 8.12
C ALA A 10 -5.68 -13.90 7.23
N GLU A 11 -4.60 -13.37 7.81
CA GLU A 11 -3.33 -13.11 7.15
C GLU A 11 -2.69 -14.37 6.57
N ASP A 12 -2.71 -15.46 7.34
CA ASP A 12 -2.14 -16.76 6.96
C ASP A 12 -2.98 -17.39 5.86
N PHE A 13 -4.31 -17.36 6.02
CA PHE A 13 -5.24 -17.81 4.99
C PHE A 13 -5.01 -17.07 3.67
N LEU A 14 -4.88 -15.74 3.69
CA LEU A 14 -4.63 -14.94 2.48
C LEU A 14 -3.30 -15.29 1.83
N THR A 15 -2.25 -15.53 2.63
CA THR A 15 -0.94 -15.94 2.13
C THR A 15 -1.02 -17.31 1.45
N ARG A 16 -1.71 -18.27 2.08
CA ARG A 16 -1.95 -19.61 1.54
C ARG A 16 -2.81 -19.58 0.27
N ALA A 17 -3.86 -18.75 0.24
CA ALA A 17 -4.72 -18.56 -0.92
C ALA A 17 -3.97 -17.92 -2.10
N ALA A 18 -3.16 -16.89 -1.85
CA ALA A 18 -2.32 -16.26 -2.87
C ALA A 18 -1.31 -17.26 -3.46
N ALA A 19 -0.63 -18.03 -2.60
CA ALA A 19 0.29 -19.08 -3.04
C ALA A 19 -0.43 -20.16 -3.86
N ALA A 20 -1.62 -20.57 -3.44
CA ALA A 20 -2.44 -21.53 -4.20
C ALA A 20 -2.85 -20.99 -5.58
N ILE A 21 -3.24 -19.72 -5.69
CA ILE A 21 -3.60 -19.10 -6.98
C ILE A 21 -2.39 -19.02 -7.93
N ALA A 22 -1.20 -18.72 -7.38
CA ALA A 22 0.05 -18.62 -8.14
C ALA A 22 0.56 -19.99 -8.65
N ASP A 23 0.26 -21.07 -7.93
CA ASP A 23 0.67 -22.43 -8.30
C ASP A 23 0.06 -22.88 -9.65
N ALA A 24 0.91 -23.30 -10.58
CA ALA A 24 0.51 -23.69 -11.94
C ALA A 24 -0.34 -24.97 -11.98
N GLY A 25 -0.24 -25.83 -10.96
CA GLY A 25 -1.04 -27.04 -10.79
C GLY A 25 -2.39 -26.80 -10.11
N THR A 26 -2.70 -25.57 -9.71
CA THR A 26 -4.00 -25.20 -9.14
C THR A 26 -5.02 -24.90 -10.22
N HIS A 27 -6.21 -25.50 -10.08
CA HIS A 27 -7.38 -25.25 -10.91
C HIS A 27 -8.51 -24.61 -10.09
N ILE A 28 -9.14 -23.59 -10.65
CA ILE A 28 -10.15 -22.74 -10.00
C ILE A 28 -11.51 -23.01 -10.66
N TYR A 29 -12.53 -23.34 -9.86
CA TYR A 29 -13.87 -23.66 -10.33
C TYR A 29 -14.88 -22.67 -9.77
N VAL A 30 -15.72 -22.13 -10.64
CA VAL A 30 -16.61 -21.01 -10.28
C VAL A 30 -18.04 -21.50 -10.09
N ASP A 31 -18.59 -21.21 -8.93
CA ASP A 31 -19.98 -21.51 -8.56
C ASP A 31 -20.96 -20.42 -9.06
N THR A 32 -22.25 -20.75 -9.16
CA THR A 32 -23.29 -19.83 -9.64
C THR A 32 -23.46 -18.64 -8.73
N SER A 33 -23.35 -18.82 -7.42
CA SER A 33 -23.45 -17.73 -6.44
C SER A 33 -22.49 -16.57 -6.74
N LEU A 34 -21.26 -16.89 -7.17
CA LEU A 34 -20.28 -15.90 -7.60
C LEU A 34 -20.67 -15.26 -8.93
N THR A 35 -21.07 -16.03 -9.94
CA THR A 35 -21.45 -15.47 -11.26
C THR A 35 -22.66 -14.53 -11.19
N MET A 36 -23.61 -14.84 -10.30
CA MET A 36 -24.76 -13.98 -10.01
C MET A 36 -24.32 -12.66 -9.37
N TRP A 37 -23.41 -12.73 -8.40
CA TRP A 37 -22.84 -11.53 -7.78
C TRP A 37 -21.98 -10.72 -8.75
N LEU A 38 -21.14 -11.37 -9.57
CA LEU A 38 -20.37 -10.74 -10.62
C LEU A 38 -21.29 -10.00 -11.59
N THR A 39 -22.47 -10.54 -11.90
CA THR A 39 -23.45 -9.80 -12.72
C THR A 39 -23.90 -8.53 -12.02
N ALA A 40 -24.19 -8.59 -10.71
CA ALA A 40 -24.71 -7.49 -9.91
C ALA A 40 -23.71 -6.32 -9.70
N ILE A 41 -22.41 -6.59 -9.60
CA ILE A 41 -21.42 -5.53 -9.34
C ILE A 41 -21.19 -4.62 -10.54
N GLY A 42 -20.62 -3.43 -10.32
CA GLY A 42 -20.41 -2.42 -11.36
C GLY A 42 -19.43 -2.84 -12.47
N PRO A 43 -19.52 -2.23 -13.68
CA PRO A 43 -18.74 -2.63 -14.85
C PRO A 43 -17.22 -2.55 -14.64
N ALA A 44 -16.73 -1.52 -13.95
CA ALA A 44 -15.30 -1.40 -13.70
C ALA A 44 -14.76 -2.46 -12.74
N SER A 45 -15.57 -2.92 -11.79
CA SER A 45 -15.23 -4.00 -10.87
C SER A 45 -15.26 -5.36 -11.56
N ARG A 46 -16.24 -5.59 -12.45
CA ARG A 46 -16.27 -6.79 -13.32
C ARG A 46 -15.08 -6.84 -14.26
N ALA A 47 -14.75 -5.72 -14.91
CA ALA A 47 -13.60 -5.63 -15.80
C ALA A 47 -12.29 -5.99 -15.08
N ALA A 48 -12.10 -5.54 -13.83
CA ALA A 48 -10.94 -5.91 -13.02
C ALA A 48 -10.90 -7.42 -12.69
N PHE A 49 -12.04 -8.06 -12.43
CA PHE A 49 -12.11 -9.51 -12.26
C PHE A 49 -11.76 -10.24 -13.57
N ILE A 50 -12.34 -9.84 -14.69
CA ILE A 50 -12.08 -10.44 -16.01
C ILE A 50 -10.60 -10.30 -16.37
N ASP A 51 -10.03 -9.11 -16.15
CA ASP A 51 -8.61 -8.83 -16.33
C ASP A 51 -7.73 -9.74 -15.47
N TRP A 52 -8.06 -9.95 -14.18
CA TRP A 52 -7.37 -10.94 -13.35
C TRP A 52 -7.46 -12.36 -13.95
N THR A 53 -8.64 -12.79 -14.38
CA THR A 53 -8.82 -14.14 -14.96
C THR A 53 -8.02 -14.35 -16.25
N SER A 54 -7.74 -13.27 -17.00
CA SER A 54 -6.89 -13.34 -18.19
C SER A 54 -5.45 -13.78 -17.88
N GLY A 55 -4.96 -13.53 -16.66
CA GLY A 55 -3.64 -13.98 -16.19
C GLY A 55 -3.59 -15.47 -15.81
N ILE A 56 -4.73 -16.17 -15.75
CA ILE A 56 -4.85 -17.56 -15.30
C ILE A 56 -5.66 -18.41 -16.29
N ILE A 57 -5.68 -18.02 -17.57
CA ILE A 57 -6.37 -18.74 -18.64
C ILE A 57 -5.97 -20.21 -18.66
N GLY A 58 -6.95 -21.10 -18.82
CA GLY A 58 -6.77 -22.55 -18.78
C GLY A 58 -6.73 -23.15 -17.38
N ARG A 59 -6.63 -22.33 -16.32
CA ARG A 59 -6.70 -22.78 -14.93
C ARG A 59 -8.03 -22.45 -14.26
N ILE A 60 -8.78 -21.47 -14.75
CA ILE A 60 -10.14 -21.17 -14.29
C ILE A 60 -11.20 -21.83 -15.18
N HIS A 61 -12.20 -22.41 -14.53
CA HIS A 61 -13.21 -23.28 -15.14
C HIS A 61 -14.60 -22.97 -14.62
N VAL A 62 -15.59 -23.00 -15.50
CA VAL A 62 -17.01 -22.85 -15.18
C VAL A 62 -17.70 -24.18 -15.46
N PRO A 63 -18.12 -24.92 -14.41
CA PRO A 63 -18.86 -26.16 -14.57
C PRO A 63 -20.16 -26.00 -15.35
N ALA A 64 -20.59 -27.07 -16.03
CA ALA A 64 -21.79 -27.05 -16.86
C ALA A 64 -23.05 -26.74 -16.03
N TRP A 65 -23.10 -27.24 -14.79
CA TRP A 65 -24.20 -26.94 -13.88
C TRP A 65 -24.25 -25.46 -13.49
N THR A 66 -23.09 -24.82 -13.29
CA THR A 66 -23.00 -23.38 -13.01
C THR A 66 -23.70 -22.57 -14.11
N ILE A 67 -23.40 -22.89 -15.37
CA ILE A 67 -23.99 -22.23 -16.55
C ILE A 67 -25.50 -22.50 -16.61
N GLN A 68 -25.93 -23.73 -16.37
CA GLN A 68 -27.34 -24.10 -16.39
C GLN A 68 -28.15 -23.37 -15.30
N GLU A 69 -27.60 -23.24 -14.10
CA GLU A 69 -28.24 -22.53 -13.00
C GLU A 69 -28.26 -21.01 -13.24
N TYR A 70 -27.16 -20.44 -13.72
CA TYR A 70 -27.12 -19.05 -14.15
C TYR A 70 -28.15 -18.76 -15.24
N TYR A 71 -28.25 -19.62 -16.25
CA TYR A 71 -29.23 -19.48 -17.34
C TYR A 71 -30.67 -19.45 -16.82
N ARG A 72 -30.98 -20.28 -15.82
CA ARG A 72 -32.30 -20.28 -15.15
C ARG A 72 -32.58 -18.92 -14.52
N HIS A 73 -31.64 -18.39 -13.75
CA HIS A 73 -31.76 -17.07 -13.11
C HIS A 73 -31.85 -15.92 -14.11
N HIS A 74 -31.07 -15.99 -15.19
CA HIS A 74 -31.11 -15.01 -16.27
C HIS A 74 -32.47 -15.00 -16.96
N ARG A 75 -33.04 -16.18 -17.24
CA ARG A 75 -34.39 -16.29 -17.82
C ARG A 75 -35.49 -15.81 -16.89
N SER A 76 -35.38 -16.08 -15.59
CA SER A 76 -36.35 -15.60 -14.60
C SER A 76 -36.19 -14.12 -14.25
N LYS A 77 -35.13 -13.46 -14.76
CA LYS A 77 -34.73 -12.08 -14.43
C LYS A 77 -34.61 -11.87 -12.93
N THR A 78 -34.02 -12.85 -12.23
CA THR A 78 -33.95 -12.86 -10.75
C THR A 78 -33.36 -11.56 -10.21
N LEU A 79 -32.16 -11.14 -10.65
CA LEU A 79 -31.52 -9.92 -10.14
C LEU A 79 -32.33 -8.64 -10.40
N THR A 80 -33.01 -8.54 -11.54
CA THR A 80 -33.86 -7.37 -11.85
C THR A 80 -35.09 -7.32 -10.94
N LYS A 81 -35.71 -8.48 -10.69
CA LYS A 81 -36.83 -8.60 -9.75
C LYS A 81 -36.39 -8.25 -8.33
N ASP A 82 -35.25 -8.81 -7.88
CA ASP A 82 -34.71 -8.56 -6.55
C ASP A 82 -34.48 -7.05 -6.34
N ILE A 83 -33.91 -6.34 -7.32
CA ILE A 83 -33.72 -4.87 -7.23
C ILE A 83 -35.07 -4.14 -7.18
N GLY A 84 -36.04 -4.51 -8.02
CA GLY A 84 -37.38 -3.92 -7.99
C GLY A 84 -38.06 -4.11 -6.63
N GLU A 85 -38.00 -5.31 -6.08
CA GLU A 85 -38.55 -5.63 -4.75
C GLU A 85 -37.87 -4.82 -3.64
N GLN A 86 -36.55 -4.61 -3.71
CA GLN A 86 -35.84 -3.73 -2.77
C GLN A 86 -36.25 -2.25 -2.93
N CYS A 87 -36.42 -1.78 -4.16
CA CYS A 87 -36.91 -0.42 -4.43
C CYS A 87 -38.31 -0.20 -3.86
N GLU A 88 -39.22 -1.16 -4.03
CA GLU A 88 -40.56 -1.15 -3.44
C GLU A 88 -40.51 -1.20 -1.91
N ALA A 89 -39.66 -2.06 -1.34
CA ALA A 89 -39.49 -2.17 0.11
C ALA A 89 -39.00 -0.85 0.74
N VAL A 90 -38.04 -0.17 0.10
CA VAL A 90 -37.58 1.16 0.53
C VAL A 90 -38.73 2.18 0.45
N ALA A 91 -39.45 2.22 -0.67
CA ALA A 91 -40.56 3.16 -0.85
C ALA A 91 -41.65 2.96 0.21
N LYS A 92 -41.96 1.71 0.57
CA LYS A 92 -42.89 1.34 1.63
C LYS A 92 -42.35 1.76 3.00
N ALA A 93 -41.11 1.39 3.32
CA ALA A 93 -40.49 1.71 4.62
C ALA A 93 -40.45 3.22 4.88
N THR A 94 -40.13 4.04 3.87
CA THR A 94 -40.14 5.49 4.02
C THR A 94 -41.55 6.06 4.19
N SER A 95 -42.56 5.48 3.53
CA SER A 95 -43.96 5.87 3.70
C SER A 95 -44.50 5.52 5.10
N ASP A 96 -44.14 4.34 5.60
CA ASP A 96 -44.51 3.88 6.95
C ASP A 96 -43.83 4.76 8.00
N PHE A 97 -42.55 5.08 7.82
CA PHE A 97 -41.81 6.01 8.68
C PHE A 97 -42.47 7.40 8.73
N ARG A 98 -42.76 7.99 7.58
CA ARG A 98 -43.42 9.30 7.48
C ARG A 98 -44.77 9.31 8.20
N SER A 99 -45.56 8.25 8.03
CA SER A 99 -46.87 8.11 8.67
C SER A 99 -46.77 8.07 10.19
N LYS A 100 -45.77 7.37 10.74
CA LYS A 100 -45.53 7.31 12.19
C LYS A 100 -45.00 8.64 12.75
N ILE A 101 -44.05 9.26 12.06
CA ILE A 101 -43.45 10.54 12.49
C ILE A 101 -44.49 11.65 12.57
N ARG A 102 -45.44 11.71 11.64
CA ARG A 102 -46.54 12.69 11.67
C ARG A 102 -47.37 12.63 12.96
N LEU A 103 -47.49 11.46 13.60
CA LEU A 103 -48.30 11.31 14.82
C LEU A 103 -47.66 11.96 16.05
N ILE A 104 -46.33 12.07 16.06
CA ILE A 104 -45.55 12.61 17.18
C ILE A 104 -45.02 14.02 16.89
N ALA A 105 -45.19 14.51 15.66
CA ALA A 105 -44.81 15.85 15.26
C ALA A 105 -45.98 16.80 15.49
N ASP A 106 -46.40 17.00 16.73
CA ASP A 106 -47.38 18.02 17.16
C ASP A 106 -46.71 19.19 17.93
N GLY A 107 -45.37 19.19 17.90
CA GLY A 107 -44.48 20.21 18.44
C GLY A 107 -43.08 20.10 17.82
N PRO A 108 -42.16 21.02 18.13
CA PRO A 108 -40.80 20.98 17.59
C PRO A 108 -40.04 19.77 18.12
N LEU A 109 -39.78 18.79 17.23
CA LEU A 109 -38.94 17.63 17.54
C LEU A 109 -37.44 17.97 17.54
N LEU A 110 -37.07 19.06 16.87
CA LEU A 110 -35.72 19.58 16.83
C LEU A 110 -35.68 21.02 17.35
N PRO A 111 -34.67 21.39 18.16
CA PRO A 111 -34.56 22.75 18.68
C PRO A 111 -34.51 23.79 17.57
N GLY A 112 -35.42 24.77 17.62
CA GLY A 112 -35.46 25.88 16.66
C GLY A 112 -36.08 25.55 15.29
N GLU A 113 -36.60 24.33 15.08
CA GLU A 113 -37.25 23.93 13.83
C GLU A 113 -38.76 23.74 14.04
N PRO A 114 -39.62 24.52 13.34
CA PRO A 114 -41.07 24.31 13.44
C PRO A 114 -41.48 22.99 12.80
N GLU A 115 -42.56 22.39 13.31
CA GLU A 115 -43.13 21.12 12.83
C GLU A 115 -43.27 21.05 11.30
N SER A 116 -43.79 22.12 10.69
CA SER A 116 -44.01 22.18 9.24
C SER A 116 -42.70 22.11 8.45
N ALA A 117 -41.63 22.75 8.92
CA ALA A 117 -40.32 22.68 8.29
C ALA A 117 -39.71 21.28 8.42
N PHE A 118 -39.84 20.66 9.60
CA PHE A 118 -39.37 19.30 9.83
C PHE A 118 -40.08 18.28 8.92
N LEU A 119 -41.42 18.32 8.86
CA LEU A 119 -42.20 17.41 8.00
C LEU A 119 -41.92 17.65 6.51
N GLN A 120 -41.71 18.90 6.08
CA GLN A 120 -41.26 19.21 4.72
C GLN A 120 -39.91 18.58 4.41
N ARG A 121 -38.96 18.58 5.37
CA ARG A 121 -37.67 17.93 5.21
C ARG A 121 -37.80 16.41 5.08
N VAL A 122 -38.69 15.79 5.86
CA VAL A 122 -39.02 14.35 5.72
C VAL A 122 -39.59 14.05 4.34
N ASP A 123 -40.54 14.86 3.86
CA ASP A 123 -41.15 14.69 2.54
C ASP A 123 -40.13 14.88 1.40
N ALA A 124 -39.20 15.83 1.55
CA ALA A 124 -38.11 16.06 0.60
C ALA A 124 -37.17 14.85 0.53
N VAL A 125 -36.70 14.33 1.67
CA VAL A 125 -35.87 13.11 1.74
C VAL A 125 -36.61 11.91 1.16
N GLN A 126 -37.90 11.75 1.45
CA GLN A 126 -38.71 10.68 0.89
C GLN A 126 -38.78 10.76 -0.64
N THR A 127 -38.93 11.97 -1.19
CA THR A 127 -38.97 12.21 -2.64
C THR A 127 -37.62 11.89 -3.28
N GLU A 128 -36.53 12.33 -2.66
CA GLU A 128 -35.18 12.06 -3.12
C GLU A 128 -34.84 10.56 -3.11
N LEU A 129 -35.14 9.85 -2.01
CA LEU A 129 -34.94 8.39 -1.91
C LEU A 129 -35.74 7.63 -2.98
N ARG A 130 -36.98 8.04 -3.27
CA ARG A 130 -37.78 7.44 -4.35
C ARG A 130 -37.17 7.69 -5.72
N ALA A 131 -36.65 8.89 -5.97
CA ALA A 131 -35.97 9.21 -7.22
C ALA A 131 -34.70 8.37 -7.40
N LEU A 132 -33.92 8.17 -6.34
CA LEU A 132 -32.73 7.30 -6.34
C LEU A 132 -33.09 5.83 -6.56
N ALA A 133 -34.16 5.33 -5.91
CA ALA A 133 -34.65 3.97 -6.13
C ALA A 133 -35.08 3.75 -7.59
N THR A 134 -35.82 4.70 -8.17
CA THR A 134 -36.22 4.66 -9.58
C THR A 134 -35.01 4.71 -10.52
N ALA A 135 -33.95 5.44 -10.14
CA ALA A 135 -32.71 5.47 -10.91
C ALA A 135 -31.97 4.12 -10.86
N ALA A 136 -32.00 3.41 -9.73
CA ALA A 136 -31.39 2.09 -9.58
C ALA A 136 -32.04 1.04 -10.50
N GLU A 137 -33.35 1.13 -10.74
CA GLU A 137 -34.07 0.26 -11.69
C GLU A 137 -33.58 0.40 -13.15
N ARG A 138 -32.91 1.51 -13.49
CA ARG A 138 -32.30 1.73 -14.82
C ARG A 138 -30.98 0.98 -15.00
N TRP A 139 -30.59 0.17 -14.04
CA TRP A 139 -29.39 -0.66 -14.12
C TRP A 139 -29.37 -1.47 -15.42
N ASN A 140 -28.24 -1.39 -16.14
CA ASN A 140 -28.05 -2.11 -17.39
C ASN A 140 -27.76 -3.60 -17.15
N TYR A 141 -28.79 -4.34 -16.75
CA TYR A 141 -28.74 -5.77 -16.55
C TYR A 141 -28.34 -6.54 -17.82
N GLU A 142 -28.86 -6.16 -18.98
CA GLU A 142 -28.56 -6.86 -20.24
C GLU A 142 -27.07 -6.75 -20.60
N GLY A 143 -26.47 -5.57 -20.46
CA GLY A 143 -25.04 -5.39 -20.65
C GLY A 143 -24.20 -6.17 -19.64
N ALA A 144 -24.58 -6.13 -18.36
CA ALA A 144 -23.88 -6.86 -17.30
C ALA A 144 -23.94 -8.38 -17.49
N SER A 145 -25.13 -8.92 -17.79
CA SER A 145 -25.31 -10.36 -18.01
C SER A 145 -24.64 -10.83 -19.31
N ALA A 146 -24.67 -10.05 -20.39
CA ALA A 146 -23.96 -10.38 -21.62
C ALA A 146 -22.45 -10.51 -21.40
N GLU A 147 -21.85 -9.60 -20.63
CA GLU A 147 -20.43 -9.65 -20.27
C GLU A 147 -20.09 -10.92 -19.46
N VAL A 148 -20.87 -11.23 -18.42
CA VAL A 148 -20.65 -12.41 -17.59
C VAL A 148 -20.91 -13.70 -18.37
N ILE A 149 -21.94 -13.76 -19.22
CA ILE A 149 -22.21 -14.91 -20.09
C ILE A 149 -21.06 -15.13 -21.07
N GLY A 150 -20.55 -14.07 -21.70
CA GLY A 150 -19.41 -14.14 -22.59
C GLY A 150 -18.17 -14.70 -21.88
N TRP A 151 -17.90 -14.20 -20.68
CA TRP A 151 -16.82 -14.70 -19.83
C TRP A 151 -17.03 -16.16 -19.41
N MET A 152 -18.23 -16.56 -18.98
CA MET A 152 -18.51 -17.95 -18.58
C MET A 152 -18.33 -18.92 -19.75
N ASN A 153 -18.82 -18.56 -20.94
CA ASN A 153 -18.71 -19.40 -22.13
C ASN A 153 -17.24 -19.59 -22.54
N ALA A 154 -16.39 -18.58 -22.38
CA ALA A 154 -14.96 -18.68 -22.67
C ALA A 154 -14.21 -19.59 -21.70
N HIS A 155 -14.77 -19.86 -20.51
CA HIS A 155 -14.15 -20.66 -19.45
C HIS A 155 -14.97 -21.92 -19.13
N ALA A 156 -15.97 -22.27 -19.95
CA ALA A 156 -16.81 -23.44 -19.75
C ALA A 156 -15.97 -24.72 -19.82
N LEU A 157 -16.33 -25.73 -19.02
CA LEU A 157 -15.69 -27.04 -19.14
C LEU A 157 -15.98 -27.68 -20.51
N ASP A 158 -14.92 -27.97 -21.28
CA ASP A 158 -15.02 -28.57 -22.63
C ASP A 158 -15.73 -29.92 -22.64
N THR A 159 -15.65 -30.68 -21.55
CA THR A 159 -16.27 -31.99 -21.41
C THR A 159 -16.86 -32.16 -20.03
N SER A 160 -18.20 -32.24 -19.94
CA SER A 160 -18.92 -32.57 -18.73
C SER A 160 -19.60 -33.93 -18.87
N GLY A 161 -19.31 -34.85 -17.95
CA GLY A 161 -19.98 -36.14 -17.85
C GLY A 161 -21.35 -36.07 -17.17
N ILE A 162 -21.89 -34.86 -16.96
CA ILE A 162 -23.06 -34.59 -16.11
C ILE A 162 -24.29 -35.42 -16.50
N PHE A 163 -24.57 -35.59 -17.80
CA PHE A 163 -25.73 -36.33 -18.29
C PHE A 163 -25.69 -37.81 -17.90
N ALA A 164 -24.50 -38.42 -17.86
CA ALA A 164 -24.33 -39.82 -17.47
C ALA A 164 -24.59 -40.04 -15.97
N ARG A 165 -24.57 -38.98 -15.15
CA ARG A 165 -24.78 -39.06 -13.71
C ARG A 165 -26.24 -38.97 -13.30
N PHE A 166 -27.12 -38.45 -14.16
CA PHE A 166 -28.55 -38.30 -13.86
C PHE A 166 -29.24 -39.61 -13.45
N GLY A 167 -28.87 -40.74 -14.06
CA GLY A 167 -29.46 -42.05 -13.74
C GLY A 167 -29.24 -42.52 -12.30
N ARG A 168 -28.17 -42.05 -11.63
CA ARG A 168 -27.83 -42.40 -10.23
C ARG A 168 -27.96 -41.23 -9.27
N LEU A 169 -28.33 -40.05 -9.76
CA LEU A 169 -28.32 -38.80 -8.98
C LEU A 169 -29.30 -38.87 -7.81
N LYS A 170 -30.50 -39.40 -8.04
CA LYS A 170 -31.52 -39.51 -7.00
C LYS A 170 -31.06 -40.42 -5.86
N GLU A 171 -30.45 -41.56 -6.20
CA GLU A 171 -29.95 -42.54 -5.22
C GLU A 171 -28.77 -41.97 -4.43
N ALA A 172 -27.76 -41.44 -5.13
CA ALA A 172 -26.58 -40.85 -4.52
C ALA A 172 -26.93 -39.63 -3.65
N GLY A 173 -27.79 -38.73 -4.14
CA GLY A 173 -28.24 -37.56 -3.42
C GLY A 173 -29.12 -37.91 -2.23
N ALA A 174 -30.07 -38.84 -2.37
CA ALA A 174 -30.90 -39.27 -1.24
C ALA A 174 -30.07 -39.92 -0.12
N ALA A 175 -29.09 -40.76 -0.47
CA ALA A 175 -28.19 -41.37 0.50
C ALA A 175 -27.35 -40.31 1.23
N ARG A 176 -26.82 -39.31 0.51
CA ARG A 176 -26.08 -38.20 1.13
C ARG A 176 -26.94 -37.40 2.09
N TYR A 177 -28.13 -36.99 1.64
CA TYR A 177 -28.96 -36.04 2.37
C TYR A 177 -29.65 -36.66 3.59
N ALA A 178 -29.85 -37.99 3.59
CA ALA A 178 -30.33 -38.72 4.75
C ALA A 178 -29.29 -38.85 5.87
N HIS A 179 -28.02 -38.60 5.57
CA HIS A 179 -26.90 -38.74 6.51
C HIS A 179 -26.09 -37.44 6.66
N ASP A 180 -26.65 -36.30 6.23
CA ASP A 180 -25.98 -34.99 6.26
C ASP A 180 -24.57 -35.02 5.65
N VAL A 181 -24.40 -35.80 4.58
CA VAL A 181 -23.14 -35.89 3.84
C VAL A 181 -23.12 -34.79 2.77
N PRO A 182 -22.14 -33.88 2.79
CA PRO A 182 -22.07 -32.78 1.83
C PRO A 182 -21.69 -33.25 0.42
N PRO A 183 -21.88 -32.40 -0.61
CA PRO A 183 -22.59 -31.13 -0.54
C PRO A 183 -24.09 -31.30 -0.89
N GLY A 184 -24.91 -30.31 -0.54
CA GLY A 184 -26.31 -30.18 -0.95
C GLY A 184 -27.36 -30.69 0.06
N TYR A 185 -26.97 -31.17 1.25
CA TYR A 185 -27.96 -31.67 2.23
C TYR A 185 -28.80 -30.53 2.83
N GLU A 186 -28.29 -29.30 2.86
CA GLU A 186 -29.07 -28.11 3.27
C GLU A 186 -30.21 -27.81 2.28
N ASP A 187 -30.05 -28.23 1.03
CA ASP A 187 -31.03 -28.03 -0.03
C ASP A 187 -32.07 -29.17 -0.13
N ARG A 188 -32.06 -30.13 0.80
CA ARG A 188 -32.97 -31.31 0.80
C ARG A 188 -34.46 -30.98 0.74
N ARG A 189 -34.85 -29.80 1.25
CA ARG A 189 -36.25 -29.32 1.30
C ARG A 189 -36.67 -28.56 0.04
N LYS A 190 -35.76 -28.28 -0.90
CA LYS A 190 -36.10 -27.55 -2.13
C LYS A 190 -36.86 -28.45 -3.11
N ASP A 191 -37.93 -27.93 -3.69
CA ASP A 191 -38.71 -28.64 -4.72
C ASP A 191 -37.94 -28.77 -6.03
N LEU A 192 -37.18 -27.73 -6.38
CA LEU A 192 -36.35 -27.65 -7.59
C LEU A 192 -34.88 -27.52 -7.20
N ASN A 193 -33.99 -28.00 -8.07
CA ASN A 193 -32.53 -27.88 -7.91
C ASN A 193 -31.92 -28.52 -6.65
N LYS A 194 -32.65 -29.39 -5.92
CA LYS A 194 -32.14 -30.00 -4.69
C LYS A 194 -30.83 -30.79 -4.84
N TYR A 195 -30.47 -31.22 -6.05
CA TYR A 195 -29.23 -31.95 -6.34
C TYR A 195 -28.19 -31.09 -7.07
N GLY A 196 -28.37 -29.77 -7.13
CA GLY A 196 -27.52 -28.87 -7.90
C GLY A 196 -26.07 -28.89 -7.42
N ASP A 197 -25.88 -28.72 -6.11
CA ASP A 197 -24.56 -28.74 -5.48
C ASP A 197 -23.81 -30.05 -5.73
N LEU A 198 -24.52 -31.19 -5.67
CA LEU A 198 -23.94 -32.50 -5.97
C LEU A 198 -23.51 -32.61 -7.44
N LEU A 199 -24.28 -32.05 -8.38
CA LEU A 199 -23.93 -32.06 -9.80
C LEU A 199 -22.72 -31.19 -10.09
N PHE A 200 -22.68 -29.98 -9.52
CA PHE A 200 -21.53 -29.08 -9.57
C PHE A 200 -20.28 -29.78 -9.01
N TRP A 201 -20.38 -30.34 -7.80
CA TRP A 201 -19.26 -31.02 -7.13
C TRP A 201 -18.71 -32.20 -7.92
N GLN A 202 -19.59 -33.04 -8.48
CA GLN A 202 -19.18 -34.15 -9.32
C GLN A 202 -18.46 -33.71 -10.60
N ASP A 203 -18.79 -32.54 -11.17
CA ASP A 203 -18.04 -31.97 -12.30
C ASP A 203 -16.65 -31.52 -11.88
N VAL A 204 -16.54 -30.81 -10.74
CA VAL A 204 -15.25 -30.38 -10.18
C VAL A 204 -14.34 -31.57 -9.92
N VAL A 205 -14.81 -32.60 -9.22
CA VAL A 205 -14.00 -33.78 -8.88
C VAL A 205 -13.55 -34.55 -10.14
N ALA A 206 -14.46 -34.74 -11.09
CA ALA A 206 -14.16 -35.46 -12.33
C ALA A 206 -13.11 -34.73 -13.17
N ASP A 207 -13.25 -33.41 -13.30
CA ASP A 207 -12.32 -32.60 -14.08
C ASP A 207 -10.96 -32.44 -13.40
N ALA A 208 -10.93 -32.23 -12.08
CA ALA A 208 -9.70 -32.17 -11.29
C ALA A 208 -8.88 -33.46 -11.43
N ARG A 209 -9.55 -34.63 -11.36
CA ARG A 209 -8.92 -35.93 -11.59
C ARG A 209 -8.37 -36.06 -13.02
N ARG A 210 -9.15 -35.66 -14.02
CA ARG A 210 -8.75 -35.71 -15.44
C ARG A 210 -7.50 -34.87 -15.71
N ARG A 211 -7.45 -33.67 -15.12
CA ARG A 211 -6.33 -32.72 -15.27
C ARG A 211 -5.11 -33.07 -14.41
N LYS A 212 -5.24 -34.01 -13.47
CA LYS A 212 -4.23 -34.29 -12.44
C LYS A 212 -3.84 -33.02 -11.67
N ALA A 213 -4.87 -32.25 -11.28
CA ALA A 213 -4.67 -31.01 -10.52
C ALA A 213 -3.89 -31.30 -9.23
N ALA A 214 -2.99 -30.41 -8.84
CA ALA A 214 -2.38 -30.48 -7.50
C ALA A 214 -3.38 -29.98 -6.44
N ARG A 215 -4.12 -28.92 -6.80
CA ARG A 215 -5.08 -28.25 -5.92
C ARG A 215 -6.30 -27.77 -6.69
N VAL A 216 -7.43 -27.76 -5.99
CA VAL A 216 -8.70 -27.20 -6.44
C VAL A 216 -9.04 -26.01 -5.56
N ILE A 217 -9.36 -24.88 -6.17
CA ILE A 217 -10.03 -23.77 -5.52
C ILE A 217 -11.46 -23.73 -6.02
N VAL A 218 -12.45 -23.70 -5.12
CA VAL A 218 -13.83 -23.39 -5.49
C VAL A 218 -14.11 -21.93 -5.12
N LEU A 219 -14.46 -21.12 -6.13
CA LEU A 219 -14.93 -19.75 -5.93
C LEU A 219 -16.44 -19.76 -5.73
N THR A 220 -16.88 -19.55 -4.49
CA THR A 220 -18.30 -19.55 -4.12
C THR A 220 -18.57 -18.51 -3.05
N ARG A 221 -19.76 -17.92 -3.11
CA ARG A 221 -20.29 -17.05 -2.04
C ARG A 221 -21.17 -17.83 -1.06
N ASP A 222 -21.37 -19.12 -1.30
CA ASP A 222 -22.15 -19.98 -0.43
C ASP A 222 -21.31 -20.32 0.82
N ARG A 223 -21.89 -20.05 1.99
CA ARG A 223 -21.30 -20.31 3.31
C ARG A 223 -22.16 -21.29 4.13
N LYS A 224 -23.03 -22.06 3.48
CA LYS A 224 -23.79 -23.14 4.13
C LYS A 224 -22.87 -24.18 4.75
N GLU A 225 -23.35 -24.83 5.81
CA GLU A 225 -22.63 -25.84 6.58
C GLU A 225 -22.24 -27.08 5.75
N ASP A 226 -22.98 -27.37 4.68
CA ASP A 226 -22.68 -28.47 3.76
C ASP A 226 -21.56 -28.14 2.75
N TRP A 227 -21.03 -26.93 2.77
CA TRP A 227 -19.81 -26.54 2.05
C TRP A 227 -18.70 -26.11 3.00
N TYR A 228 -19.07 -25.39 4.04
CA TYR A 228 -18.19 -24.66 4.94
C TYR A 228 -18.06 -25.40 6.28
N GLY A 229 -16.84 -25.63 6.74
CA GLY A 229 -16.57 -26.11 8.10
C GLY A 229 -16.66 -24.96 9.09
N SER A 230 -17.69 -24.94 9.94
CA SER A 230 -17.94 -23.89 10.93
C SER A 230 -16.66 -23.51 11.70
N ALA A 231 -16.29 -22.24 11.63
CA ALA A 231 -15.14 -21.67 12.31
C ALA A 231 -15.55 -20.32 12.93
N PRO A 232 -14.95 -19.93 14.07
CA PRO A 232 -15.16 -18.60 14.64
C PRO A 232 -14.53 -17.52 13.73
N GLU A 233 -14.77 -16.26 14.08
CA GLU A 233 -14.08 -15.14 13.43
C GLU A 233 -12.56 -15.32 13.52
N PRO A 234 -11.82 -15.03 12.44
CA PRO A 234 -10.38 -15.21 12.43
C PRO A 234 -9.70 -14.13 13.25
N GLU A 235 -8.49 -14.39 13.71
CA GLU A 235 -7.60 -13.31 14.10
C GLU A 235 -7.28 -12.46 12.86
N VAL A 236 -7.42 -11.14 13.00
CA VAL A 236 -7.19 -10.17 11.93
C VAL A 236 -6.18 -9.12 12.40
N GLY A 237 -5.09 -8.97 11.65
CA GLY A 237 -4.04 -7.98 11.91
C GLY A 237 -4.42 -6.54 11.52
N PRO A 238 -3.61 -5.54 11.92
CA PRO A 238 -3.91 -4.12 11.71
C PRO A 238 -4.13 -3.74 10.23
N ALA A 239 -3.35 -4.33 9.32
CA ALA A 239 -3.44 -4.05 7.89
C ALA A 239 -4.80 -4.45 7.30
N LEU A 240 -5.34 -5.62 7.66
CA LEU A 240 -6.66 -6.05 7.20
C LEU A 240 -7.80 -5.31 7.91
N ARG A 241 -7.65 -4.96 9.20
CA ARG A 241 -8.62 -4.11 9.92
C ARG A 241 -8.77 -2.74 9.28
N ARG A 242 -7.69 -2.17 8.73
CA ARG A 242 -7.75 -0.92 7.96
C ARG A 242 -8.62 -1.06 6.71
N LEU A 243 -8.64 -2.22 6.06
CA LEU A 243 -9.46 -2.47 4.87
C LEU A 243 -10.94 -2.71 5.21
N LYS A 244 -11.20 -3.55 6.22
CA LYS A 244 -12.55 -3.89 6.67
C LYS A 244 -12.55 -4.15 8.17
N SER A 245 -13.52 -3.59 8.88
CA SER A 245 -13.59 -3.64 10.35
C SER A 245 -13.99 -5.01 10.89
N ARG A 246 -14.88 -5.73 10.18
CA ARG A 246 -15.35 -7.07 10.53
C ARG A 246 -15.08 -8.02 9.38
N TRP A 247 -14.50 -9.17 9.69
CA TRP A 247 -14.19 -10.20 8.72
C TRP A 247 -15.04 -11.41 9.01
N GLU A 248 -15.61 -11.97 7.95
CA GLU A 248 -16.29 -13.24 8.03
C GLU A 248 -15.27 -14.35 8.34
N PRO A 249 -15.67 -15.48 8.95
CA PRO A 249 -14.83 -16.65 9.12
C PRO A 249 -14.11 -17.08 7.82
N VAL A 250 -12.84 -17.53 7.92
CA VAL A 250 -12.05 -17.97 6.76
C VAL A 250 -12.75 -19.13 6.03
N PRO A 251 -12.85 -19.16 4.70
CA PRO A 251 -13.55 -20.20 3.92
C PRO A 251 -12.87 -21.58 4.01
N SER A 252 -13.10 -22.26 5.13
CA SER A 252 -12.62 -23.60 5.40
C SER A 252 -13.58 -24.62 4.78
N PRO A 253 -13.12 -25.51 3.89
CA PRO A 253 -13.99 -26.54 3.32
C PRO A 253 -14.46 -27.54 4.38
N HIS A 254 -15.71 -27.99 4.27
CA HIS A 254 -16.21 -29.08 5.09
C HIS A 254 -15.27 -30.32 4.97
N PRO A 255 -14.86 -30.96 6.08
CA PRO A 255 -13.83 -32.02 6.06
C PRO A 255 -14.14 -33.19 5.12
N MET A 256 -15.42 -33.54 4.97
CA MET A 256 -15.87 -34.60 4.06
C MET A 256 -15.66 -34.26 2.58
N LEU A 257 -15.81 -32.99 2.16
CA LEU A 257 -15.53 -32.57 0.78
C LEU A 257 -14.03 -32.68 0.48
N SER A 258 -13.21 -32.18 1.41
CA SER A 258 -11.75 -32.29 1.31
C SER A 258 -11.30 -33.75 1.26
N PHE A 259 -11.90 -34.62 2.08
CA PHE A 259 -11.61 -36.05 2.09
C PHE A 259 -12.05 -36.75 0.80
N GLU A 260 -13.25 -36.44 0.29
CA GLU A 260 -13.76 -37.00 -0.95
C GLU A 260 -12.86 -36.63 -2.14
N LEU A 261 -12.55 -35.34 -2.29
CA LEU A 261 -11.68 -34.86 -3.37
C LEU A 261 -10.32 -35.53 -3.30
N ARG A 262 -9.67 -35.52 -2.14
CA ARG A 262 -8.35 -36.15 -1.96
C ARG A 262 -8.39 -37.64 -2.29
N THR A 263 -9.45 -38.35 -1.91
CA THR A 263 -9.59 -39.79 -2.19
C THR A 263 -9.83 -40.07 -3.67
N GLN A 264 -10.59 -39.23 -4.37
CA GLN A 264 -10.97 -39.47 -5.76
C GLN A 264 -9.97 -38.93 -6.78
N SER A 265 -9.25 -37.85 -6.47
CA SER A 265 -8.35 -37.15 -7.40
C SER A 265 -6.94 -36.92 -6.87
N GLY A 266 -6.67 -37.12 -5.58
CA GLY A 266 -5.39 -36.80 -4.95
C GLY A 266 -5.16 -35.29 -4.73
N CYS A 267 -6.17 -34.44 -4.97
CA CYS A 267 -6.06 -32.99 -4.88
C CYS A 267 -6.36 -32.48 -3.47
N ASP A 268 -5.77 -31.33 -3.12
CA ASP A 268 -6.24 -30.52 -2.01
C ASP A 268 -7.40 -29.61 -2.42
N LEU A 269 -8.28 -29.29 -1.46
CA LEU A 269 -9.38 -28.35 -1.64
C LEU A 269 -9.12 -27.06 -0.86
N LEU A 270 -9.42 -25.92 -1.50
CA LEU A 270 -9.53 -24.60 -0.88
C LEU A 270 -10.86 -23.98 -1.32
N LEU A 271 -11.60 -23.38 -0.39
CA LEU A 271 -12.73 -22.51 -0.74
C LEU A 271 -12.24 -21.06 -0.70
N LEU A 272 -12.76 -20.23 -1.59
CA LEU A 272 -12.45 -18.81 -1.61
C LEU A 272 -13.72 -18.05 -2.02
N ASP A 273 -14.16 -17.11 -1.19
CA ASP A 273 -15.29 -16.26 -1.50
C ASP A 273 -14.85 -14.93 -2.13
N GLU A 274 -15.81 -14.06 -2.43
CA GLU A 274 -15.52 -12.74 -2.99
C GLU A 274 -14.70 -11.88 -2.04
N LEU A 275 -14.95 -11.96 -0.73
CA LEU A 275 -14.31 -11.14 0.29
C LEU A 275 -12.81 -11.41 0.33
N TYR A 276 -12.44 -12.68 0.48
CA TYR A 276 -11.05 -13.10 0.55
C TYR A 276 -10.36 -13.04 -0.81
N LEU A 277 -11.06 -13.30 -1.92
CA LEU A 277 -10.51 -13.03 -3.26
C LEU A 277 -10.19 -11.54 -3.43
N GLY A 278 -11.11 -10.65 -3.03
CA GLY A 278 -10.90 -9.20 -3.06
C GLY A 278 -9.67 -8.78 -2.26
N ALA A 279 -9.47 -9.36 -1.08
CA ALA A 279 -8.31 -9.12 -0.25
C ALA A 279 -7.00 -9.65 -0.84
N VAL A 280 -7.00 -10.84 -1.47
CA VAL A 280 -5.84 -11.37 -2.20
C VAL A 280 -5.47 -10.43 -3.35
N LEU A 281 -6.46 -10.02 -4.16
CA LEU A 281 -6.22 -9.14 -5.31
C LEU A 281 -5.79 -7.73 -4.90
N TRP A 282 -6.30 -7.22 -3.78
CA TRP A 282 -5.83 -5.96 -3.19
C TRP A 282 -4.34 -6.01 -2.85
N ARG A 283 -3.89 -7.11 -2.22
CA ARG A 283 -2.48 -7.32 -1.87
C ARG A 283 -1.60 -7.51 -3.10
N ALA A 284 -2.12 -8.17 -4.13
CA ALA A 284 -1.39 -8.44 -5.37
C ALA A 284 -1.13 -7.15 -6.17
N ASP A 285 -2.18 -6.37 -6.45
CA ASP A 285 -2.06 -5.09 -7.15
C ASP A 285 -3.32 -4.24 -6.89
N LYS A 286 -3.27 -3.40 -5.85
CA LYS A 286 -4.39 -2.51 -5.51
C LYS A 286 -4.73 -1.52 -6.63
N ARG A 287 -3.77 -1.14 -7.50
CA ARG A 287 -4.06 -0.17 -8.58
C ARG A 287 -4.84 -0.83 -9.70
N ARG A 288 -4.46 -2.05 -10.06
CA ARG A 288 -5.12 -2.82 -11.12
C ARG A 288 -6.45 -3.42 -10.68
N PHE A 289 -6.48 -4.03 -9.49
CA PHE A 289 -7.65 -4.79 -9.02
C PHE A 289 -8.46 -4.08 -7.91
N GLY A 290 -8.06 -2.87 -7.51
CA GLY A 290 -8.66 -2.14 -6.38
C GLY A 290 -10.17 -1.91 -6.50
N ARG A 291 -10.70 -1.76 -7.72
CA ARG A 291 -12.15 -1.60 -7.93
C ARG A 291 -12.95 -2.88 -7.67
N PHE A 292 -12.40 -4.05 -7.99
CA PHE A 292 -13.00 -5.33 -7.62
C PHE A 292 -12.93 -5.53 -6.11
N ALA A 293 -11.72 -5.37 -5.56
CA ALA A 293 -11.45 -5.52 -4.14
C ALA A 293 -12.30 -4.58 -3.28
N ALA A 294 -12.50 -3.33 -3.70
CA ALA A 294 -13.35 -2.37 -2.99
C ALA A 294 -14.80 -2.85 -2.85
N VAL A 295 -15.39 -3.39 -3.91
CA VAL A 295 -16.77 -3.89 -3.86
C VAL A 295 -16.86 -5.14 -2.98
N ALA A 296 -15.89 -6.07 -3.11
CA ALA A 296 -15.80 -7.26 -2.27
C ALA A 296 -15.62 -6.93 -0.77
N LEU A 297 -14.78 -5.94 -0.44
CA LEU A 297 -14.50 -5.51 0.93
C LEU A 297 -15.55 -4.54 1.49
N SER A 298 -16.53 -4.13 0.68
CA SER A 298 -17.53 -3.11 1.01
C SER A 298 -16.89 -1.74 1.35
N MET A 299 -15.83 -1.36 0.64
CA MET A 299 -15.15 -0.08 0.79
C MET A 299 -15.95 1.05 0.12
N SER A 300 -16.03 2.21 0.78
CA SER A 300 -16.62 3.41 0.17
C SER A 300 -15.75 3.97 -0.96
N ALA A 301 -16.36 4.73 -1.87
CA ALA A 301 -15.65 5.40 -2.96
C ALA A 301 -14.57 6.37 -2.46
N ASP A 302 -14.82 7.08 -1.36
CA ASP A 302 -13.84 7.99 -0.74
C ASP A 302 -12.66 7.23 -0.12
N LYS A 303 -12.95 6.09 0.52
CA LYS A 303 -11.90 5.23 1.06
C LYS A 303 -11.04 4.67 -0.05
N LEU A 304 -11.65 4.14 -1.11
CA LEU A 304 -10.92 3.65 -2.28
C LEU A 304 -10.05 4.75 -2.91
N SER A 305 -10.61 5.95 -3.09
CA SER A 305 -9.89 7.08 -3.66
C SER A 305 -8.66 7.47 -2.82
N ARG A 306 -8.78 7.48 -1.48
CA ARG A 306 -7.65 7.71 -0.59
C ARG A 306 -6.59 6.61 -0.65
N GLU A 307 -7.00 5.35 -0.73
CA GLU A 307 -6.08 4.21 -0.79
C GLU A 307 -5.34 4.09 -2.14
N LEU A 308 -5.98 4.56 -3.23
CA LEU A 308 -5.39 4.61 -4.56
C LEU A 308 -4.66 5.92 -4.85
N ALA A 309 -4.85 6.94 -4.02
CA ALA A 309 -4.12 8.20 -4.16
C ALA A 309 -2.62 7.90 -4.15
N PRO A 310 -1.83 8.54 -5.04
CA PRO A 310 -0.39 8.51 -4.90
C PRO A 310 -0.03 8.99 -3.49
N SER A 311 0.98 8.36 -2.87
CA SER A 311 1.52 8.82 -1.60
C SER A 311 1.79 10.32 -1.69
N THR A 312 1.44 11.06 -0.63
CA THR A 312 1.76 12.48 -0.51
C THR A 312 3.23 12.67 -0.90
N SER A 313 3.51 13.56 -1.86
CA SER A 313 4.87 13.70 -2.38
C SER A 313 5.84 14.02 -1.25
N VAL A 314 7.08 13.53 -1.37
CA VAL A 314 8.11 13.71 -0.34
C VAL A 314 8.29 15.20 -0.02
N HIS A 315 8.20 16.08 -1.02
CA HIS A 315 8.25 17.53 -0.86
C HIS A 315 7.14 18.09 0.06
N VAL A 316 5.90 17.60 -0.08
CA VAL A 316 4.79 18.05 0.77
C VAL A 316 4.94 17.54 2.20
N ARG A 317 5.38 16.29 2.38
CA ARG A 317 5.65 15.74 3.72
C ARG A 317 6.78 16.49 4.42
N ALA A 318 7.88 16.74 3.71
CA ALA A 318 9.01 17.50 4.25
C ALA A 318 8.64 18.93 4.63
N ALA A 319 7.84 19.62 3.80
CA ALA A 319 7.36 20.96 4.13
C ALA A 319 6.37 20.99 5.31
N ALA A 320 5.59 19.92 5.51
CA ALA A 320 4.61 19.82 6.59
C ALA A 320 5.24 19.44 7.94
N ARG A 321 6.45 18.88 7.95
CA ARG A 321 7.15 18.51 9.17
C ARG A 321 7.65 19.77 9.90
N GLN A 322 6.98 20.12 10.99
CA GLN A 322 7.27 21.31 11.82
C GLN A 322 7.98 20.95 13.14
N VAL A 323 8.86 19.95 13.12
CA VAL A 323 9.59 19.53 14.33
C VAL A 323 10.77 20.49 14.55
N ASP A 324 10.76 21.24 15.65
CA ASP A 324 11.86 22.16 16.02
C ASP A 324 13.00 21.47 16.81
N ASP A 325 12.92 20.14 16.93
CA ASP A 325 13.99 19.33 17.52
C ASP A 325 15.19 19.23 16.55
N ARG A 326 16.41 19.39 17.08
CA ARG A 326 17.65 19.42 16.29
C ARG A 326 18.75 18.67 17.01
N ILE A 327 19.41 17.75 16.31
CA ILE A 327 20.61 17.08 16.81
C ILE A 327 21.74 18.07 17.08
N SER A 328 22.65 17.79 18.02
CA SER A 328 23.87 18.57 18.28
C SER A 328 24.84 18.61 17.08
N LEU A 329 25.75 19.59 17.03
CA LEU A 329 26.82 19.60 16.02
C LEU A 329 27.74 18.37 16.14
N ALA A 330 27.97 17.90 17.37
CA ALA A 330 28.76 16.70 17.64
C ALA A 330 28.08 15.44 17.09
N GLN A 331 26.76 15.29 17.29
CA GLN A 331 25.98 14.21 16.69
C GLN A 331 26.01 14.29 15.16
N ALA A 332 25.82 15.48 14.59
CA ALA A 332 25.86 15.65 13.13
C ALA A 332 27.23 15.24 12.54
N LEU A 333 28.33 15.62 13.20
CA LEU A 333 29.68 15.19 12.83
C LEU A 333 29.86 13.68 12.94
N ALA A 334 29.36 13.07 14.02
CA ALA A 334 29.43 11.63 14.23
C ALA A 334 28.67 10.85 13.15
N LEU A 335 27.46 11.30 12.78
CA LEU A 335 26.64 10.68 11.74
C LEU A 335 27.30 10.74 10.36
N VAL A 336 27.79 11.91 9.92
CA VAL A 336 28.47 12.05 8.62
C VAL A 336 29.76 11.23 8.57
N ARG A 337 30.56 11.27 9.66
CA ARG A 337 31.80 10.49 9.75
C ARG A 337 31.52 9.00 9.75
N GLY A 338 30.57 8.57 10.56
CA GLY A 338 30.16 7.18 10.69
C GLY A 338 29.56 6.63 9.40
N ALA A 339 28.75 7.41 8.68
CA ALA A 339 28.27 7.04 7.37
C ALA A 339 29.43 6.77 6.38
N LEU A 340 30.52 7.54 6.44
CA LEU A 340 31.69 7.35 5.56
C LEU A 340 32.60 6.18 5.98
N GLU A 341 32.87 6.05 7.28
CA GLU A 341 33.96 5.25 7.83
C GLU A 341 33.52 3.91 8.45
N GLN A 342 32.27 3.80 8.90
CA GLN A 342 31.79 2.61 9.58
C GLN A 342 31.10 1.65 8.60
N GLU A 343 31.47 0.37 8.68
CA GLU A 343 30.78 -0.69 7.94
C GLU A 343 29.47 -1.06 8.64
N PRO A 344 28.41 -1.41 7.88
CA PRO A 344 27.19 -1.97 8.44
C PRO A 344 27.48 -3.23 9.26
N ASP A 345 26.65 -3.50 10.26
CA ASP A 345 26.79 -4.73 11.05
C ASP A 345 26.42 -5.99 10.24
N ALA A 346 26.63 -7.18 10.83
CA ALA A 346 26.36 -8.44 10.14
C ALA A 346 24.89 -8.62 9.73
N ALA A 347 23.93 -8.09 10.50
CA ALA A 347 22.51 -8.18 10.16
C ALA A 347 22.18 -7.25 8.99
N GLN A 348 22.70 -6.02 9.01
CA GLN A 348 22.57 -5.03 7.95
C GLN A 348 23.24 -5.51 6.64
N LEU A 349 24.44 -6.11 6.73
CA LEU A 349 25.12 -6.72 5.58
C LEU A 349 24.31 -7.87 4.97
N GLY A 350 23.64 -8.67 5.81
CA GLY A 350 22.72 -9.72 5.34
C GLY A 350 21.55 -9.16 4.53
N ILE A 351 20.98 -8.02 4.96
CA ILE A 351 19.90 -7.33 4.24
C ILE A 351 20.41 -6.74 2.92
N LEU A 352 21.57 -6.09 2.93
CA LEU A 352 22.16 -5.52 1.72
C LEU A 352 22.47 -6.60 0.67
N ALA A 353 23.07 -7.71 1.09
CA ALA A 353 23.35 -8.85 0.21
C ALA A 353 22.06 -9.50 -0.33
N ALA A 354 20.98 -9.49 0.45
CA ALA A 354 19.68 -9.98 -0.01
C ALA A 354 19.13 -9.15 -1.18
N PHE A 355 19.32 -7.83 -1.18
CA PHE A 355 18.86 -6.96 -2.27
C PHE A 355 19.60 -7.17 -3.59
N GLU A 356 20.85 -7.62 -3.53
CA GLU A 356 21.65 -8.00 -4.71
C GLU A 356 21.40 -9.46 -5.14
N GLY A 357 20.65 -10.23 -4.35
CA GLY A 357 20.42 -11.66 -4.52
C GLY A 357 19.16 -12.03 -5.32
N ASP A 358 18.59 -13.20 -5.00
CA ASP A 358 17.37 -13.70 -5.62
C ASP A 358 16.15 -12.84 -5.23
N ALA A 359 15.22 -12.63 -6.17
CA ALA A 359 14.06 -11.78 -5.99
C ALA A 359 13.19 -12.18 -4.77
N MET A 360 13.07 -13.48 -4.48
CA MET A 360 12.31 -13.96 -3.32
C MET A 360 12.97 -13.56 -2.00
N VAL A 361 14.31 -13.64 -1.95
CA VAL A 361 15.11 -13.28 -0.76
C VAL A 361 15.11 -11.77 -0.57
N ALA A 362 15.25 -11.01 -1.66
CA ALA A 362 15.16 -9.55 -1.66
C ALA A 362 13.79 -9.05 -1.19
N GLU A 363 12.70 -9.69 -1.65
CA GLU A 363 11.34 -9.36 -1.22
C GLU A 363 11.13 -9.65 0.27
N GLN A 364 11.65 -10.76 0.78
CA GLN A 364 11.58 -11.09 2.20
C GLN A 364 12.37 -10.11 3.06
N ALA A 365 13.57 -9.71 2.62
CA ALA A 365 14.38 -8.70 3.29
C ALA A 365 13.68 -7.33 3.32
N LEU A 366 13.05 -6.92 2.20
CA LEU A 366 12.28 -5.68 2.13
C LEU A 366 11.07 -5.70 3.09
N LYS A 367 10.33 -6.81 3.15
CA LYS A 367 9.22 -6.99 4.10
C LYS A 367 9.71 -6.95 5.57
N GLY A 368 10.95 -7.37 5.80
CA GLY A 368 11.61 -7.34 7.11
C GLY A 368 12.02 -5.94 7.58
N LEU A 369 12.13 -4.95 6.69
CA LEU A 369 12.39 -3.54 7.03
C LEU A 369 11.16 -2.85 7.63
N THR A 370 10.51 -3.45 8.61
CA THR A 370 9.32 -2.89 9.25
C THR A 370 9.65 -1.56 9.94
N PRO A 371 8.65 -0.67 10.16
CA PRO A 371 8.85 0.54 10.94
C PRO A 371 9.47 0.26 12.32
N ASP A 372 9.12 -0.88 12.93
CA ASP A 372 9.70 -1.33 14.21
C ASP A 372 11.19 -1.67 14.07
N TRP A 373 11.61 -2.37 13.00
CA TRP A 373 13.03 -2.64 12.77
C TRP A 373 13.81 -1.35 12.54
N VAL A 374 13.26 -0.45 11.71
CA VAL A 374 13.89 0.85 11.40
C VAL A 374 14.00 1.70 12.66
N GLY A 375 12.98 1.73 13.51
CA GLY A 375 12.96 2.50 14.76
C GLY A 375 13.83 1.92 15.88
N ILE A 376 14.37 0.71 15.74
CA ILE A 376 15.38 0.14 16.66
C ILE A 376 16.80 0.56 16.23
N GLN A 377 17.00 0.88 14.96
CA GLN A 377 18.29 1.31 14.44
C GLN A 377 18.47 2.80 14.71
N GLU A 378 19.51 3.18 15.45
CA GLU A 378 19.75 4.58 15.83
C GLU A 378 21.17 5.03 15.46
N GLY A 379 21.33 6.34 15.30
CA GLY A 379 22.64 6.97 15.20
C GLY A 379 23.48 6.50 14.00
N ILE A 380 24.75 6.17 14.26
CA ILE A 380 25.74 5.85 13.22
C ILE A 380 25.39 4.59 12.41
N PRO A 381 24.99 3.45 13.02
CA PRO A 381 24.58 2.26 12.27
C PRO A 381 23.49 2.55 11.24
N LEU A 382 22.46 3.32 11.60
CA LEU A 382 21.38 3.68 10.67
C LEU A 382 21.89 4.58 9.53
N ALA A 383 22.80 5.51 9.81
CA ALA A 383 23.37 6.38 8.79
C ALA A 383 24.26 5.61 7.80
N SER A 384 25.08 4.67 8.27
CA SER A 384 25.88 3.80 7.40
C SER A 384 25.00 2.87 6.56
N PHE A 385 23.98 2.25 7.15
CA PHE A 385 23.03 1.42 6.42
C PHE A 385 22.28 2.21 5.35
N SER A 386 21.73 3.38 5.70
CA SER A 386 20.99 4.24 4.77
C SER A 386 21.84 4.71 3.59
N ARG A 387 23.13 4.99 3.83
CA ARG A 387 24.11 5.28 2.78
C ARG A 387 24.23 4.12 1.80
N ARG A 388 24.46 2.89 2.31
CA ARG A 388 24.65 1.70 1.45
C ARG A 388 23.40 1.33 0.67
N VAL A 389 22.23 1.40 1.29
CA VAL A 389 20.94 1.15 0.59
C VAL A 389 20.74 2.18 -0.53
N PHE A 390 21.08 3.46 -0.31
CA PHE A 390 21.00 4.48 -1.35
C PHE A 390 22.03 4.29 -2.47
N ASP A 391 23.25 3.87 -2.16
CA ASP A 391 24.26 3.54 -3.17
C ASP A 391 23.83 2.34 -4.05
N LEU A 392 23.09 1.37 -3.49
CA LEU A 392 22.51 0.24 -4.23
C LEU A 392 21.25 0.59 -5.02
N ALA A 393 20.59 1.71 -4.71
CA ALA A 393 19.33 2.10 -5.34
C ALA A 393 19.55 2.46 -6.82
N ASP A 394 19.33 1.47 -7.69
CA ASP A 394 19.47 1.54 -9.15
C ASP A 394 18.17 1.11 -9.86
N PRO A 395 17.80 1.59 -11.07
CA PRO A 395 16.58 1.12 -11.73
C PRO A 395 16.65 -0.37 -12.09
N ALA A 396 17.86 -0.94 -12.21
CA ALA A 396 18.09 -2.38 -12.35
C ALA A 396 17.97 -3.14 -11.02
N GLN A 397 17.97 -2.45 -9.88
CA GLN A 397 17.81 -3.01 -8.53
C GLN A 397 16.54 -2.46 -7.86
N PRO A 398 15.34 -2.95 -8.24
CA PRO A 398 14.08 -2.39 -7.78
C PRO A 398 13.86 -2.55 -6.27
N PHE A 399 14.39 -3.61 -5.65
CA PHE A 399 14.22 -3.84 -4.20
C PHE A 399 15.06 -2.88 -3.35
N ALA A 400 16.31 -2.59 -3.73
CA ALA A 400 17.12 -1.58 -3.07
C ALA A 400 16.50 -0.17 -3.20
N THR A 401 15.96 0.14 -4.40
CA THR A 401 15.22 1.40 -4.62
C THR A 401 13.97 1.48 -3.74
N GLN A 402 13.23 0.39 -3.57
CA GLN A 402 12.08 0.34 -2.66
C GLN A 402 12.48 0.46 -1.19
N ALA A 403 13.57 -0.20 -0.77
CA ALA A 403 14.09 -0.12 0.58
C ALA A 403 14.53 1.31 0.93
N ALA A 404 15.23 1.99 0.03
CA ALA A 404 15.60 3.39 0.22
C ALA A 404 14.37 4.30 0.36
N ARG A 405 13.31 4.06 -0.43
CA ARG A 405 12.03 4.78 -0.28
C ARG A 405 11.34 4.49 1.04
N GLN A 406 11.33 3.24 1.49
CA GLN A 406 10.74 2.85 2.77
C GLN A 406 11.44 3.53 3.95
N LEU A 407 12.77 3.69 3.89
CA LEU A 407 13.52 4.50 4.87
C LEU A 407 13.17 5.99 4.80
N LEU A 408 12.98 6.56 3.60
CA LEU A 408 12.54 7.95 3.45
C LEU A 408 11.09 8.16 3.92
N ASP A 409 10.25 7.12 3.84
CA ASP A 409 8.86 7.15 4.25
C ASP A 409 8.67 7.15 5.77
N THR A 410 9.69 6.82 6.56
CA THR A 410 9.63 6.90 8.03
C THR A 410 10.02 8.27 8.56
N VAL A 411 10.67 9.13 7.76
CA VAL A 411 11.29 10.38 8.21
C VAL A 411 10.29 11.36 8.83
N ASP A 412 9.04 11.44 8.32
CA ASP A 412 8.00 12.29 8.92
C ASP A 412 7.51 11.81 10.28
N GLN A 413 7.71 10.54 10.61
CA GLN A 413 7.14 9.87 11.77
C GLN A 413 8.16 9.64 12.91
N THR A 414 9.44 9.91 12.67
CA THR A 414 10.51 9.70 13.67
C THR A 414 10.99 11.00 14.30
N ASP A 415 11.87 10.92 15.31
CA ASP A 415 12.55 12.08 15.90
C ASP A 415 13.62 12.69 14.97
N ALA A 416 14.27 13.77 15.41
CA ALA A 416 15.30 14.47 14.65
C ALA A 416 16.59 13.66 14.48
N GLU A 417 16.92 12.76 15.40
CA GLU A 417 18.13 11.93 15.35
C GLU A 417 18.02 10.85 14.27
N HIS A 418 16.91 10.11 14.27
CA HIS A 418 16.59 9.14 13.25
C HIS A 418 16.48 9.78 11.86
N ALA A 419 15.72 10.89 11.75
CA ALA A 419 15.59 11.62 10.50
C ALA A 419 16.96 12.05 9.95
N SER A 420 17.82 12.61 10.81
CA SER A 420 19.17 13.04 10.46
C SER A 420 20.09 11.88 10.08
N ALA A 421 19.94 10.71 10.70
CA ALA A 421 20.71 9.53 10.36
C ALA A 421 20.35 9.01 8.96
N VAL A 422 19.06 8.86 8.66
CA VAL A 422 18.58 8.42 7.33
C VAL A 422 18.99 9.42 6.25
N VAL A 423 18.56 10.67 6.39
CA VAL A 423 18.79 11.71 5.39
C VAL A 423 20.28 12.00 5.25
N GLY A 424 21.02 12.04 6.37
CA GLY A 424 22.46 12.26 6.37
C GLY A 424 23.25 11.13 5.73
N GLY A 425 22.88 9.87 5.97
CA GLY A 425 23.46 8.73 5.29
C GLY A 425 23.26 8.78 3.77
N MET A 426 22.03 9.04 3.33
CA MET A 426 21.69 9.12 1.90
C MET A 426 22.33 10.33 1.21
N LEU A 427 22.35 11.51 1.86
CA LEU A 427 23.10 12.67 1.36
C LEU A 427 24.59 12.37 1.29
N THR A 428 25.14 11.64 2.25
CA THR A 428 26.56 11.24 2.20
C THR A 428 26.82 10.37 0.97
N ALA A 429 25.97 9.37 0.67
CA ALA A 429 26.04 8.57 -0.56
C ALA A 429 25.85 9.39 -1.84
N ALA A 430 24.99 10.42 -1.80
CA ALA A 430 24.77 11.29 -2.94
C ALA A 430 26.03 12.09 -3.32
N TYR A 431 26.83 12.49 -2.33
CA TYR A 431 28.03 13.32 -2.54
C TYR A 431 29.34 12.54 -2.58
N TYR A 432 29.37 11.32 -2.05
CA TYR A 432 30.56 10.47 -2.03
C TYR A 432 30.30 9.16 -2.77
N LYS A 433 31.35 8.63 -3.39
CA LYS A 433 31.40 7.24 -3.81
C LYS A 433 32.55 6.62 -3.06
N ASP A 434 32.25 5.65 -2.20
CA ASP A 434 33.21 5.15 -1.21
C ASP A 434 33.76 6.31 -0.35
N ALA A 435 35.08 6.44 -0.21
CA ALA A 435 35.71 7.53 0.53
C ALA A 435 36.00 8.78 -0.34
N SER A 436 35.70 8.73 -1.65
CA SER A 436 36.02 9.81 -2.58
C SER A 436 34.80 10.69 -2.86
N PRO A 437 34.93 12.03 -2.83
CA PRO A 437 33.86 12.91 -3.27
C PRO A 437 33.57 12.65 -4.75
N ARG A 438 32.28 12.57 -5.11
CA ARG A 438 31.84 12.58 -6.51
C ARG A 438 32.14 13.95 -7.12
N ASN A 439 32.07 14.11 -8.44
CA ASN A 439 32.17 15.42 -9.11
C ASN A 439 30.85 16.21 -9.12
N ARG A 440 29.72 15.51 -8.88
CA ARG A 440 28.39 16.09 -8.67
C ARG A 440 27.57 15.16 -7.79
N PRO A 441 26.55 15.69 -7.08
CA PRO A 441 25.58 14.84 -6.37
C PRO A 441 24.90 13.88 -7.36
N GLY A 442 24.63 12.65 -6.93
CA GLY A 442 23.98 11.65 -7.78
C GLY A 442 23.19 10.61 -6.98
N GLY A 443 22.54 9.69 -7.70
CA GLY A 443 21.67 8.65 -7.14
C GLY A 443 20.22 8.83 -7.58
N ASN A 444 19.48 7.72 -7.67
CA ASN A 444 18.12 7.73 -8.25
C ASN A 444 17.11 8.52 -7.44
N LEU A 445 17.24 8.50 -6.11
CA LEU A 445 16.31 9.14 -5.19
C LEU A 445 16.82 10.51 -4.73
N LEU A 446 17.78 11.11 -5.45
CA LEU A 446 18.44 12.35 -5.06
C LEU A 446 17.43 13.48 -4.75
N GLN A 447 16.41 13.66 -5.58
CA GLN A 447 15.41 14.72 -5.37
C GLN A 447 14.50 14.43 -4.16
N GLU A 448 14.20 13.15 -3.88
CA GLU A 448 13.44 12.74 -2.70
C GLU A 448 14.24 12.99 -1.41
N VAL A 449 15.55 12.75 -1.44
CA VAL A 449 16.46 13.06 -0.31
C VAL A 449 16.61 14.57 -0.13
N PHE A 450 16.78 15.33 -1.22
CA PHE A 450 16.84 16.80 -1.15
C PHE A 450 15.55 17.43 -0.68
N ALA A 451 14.40 16.79 -0.93
CA ALA A 451 13.13 17.24 -0.37
C ALA A 451 13.19 17.33 1.16
N TRP A 452 13.84 16.35 1.82
CA TRP A 452 14.02 16.33 3.26
C TRP A 452 15.14 17.24 3.78
N ALA A 453 16.02 17.74 2.91
CA ALA A 453 17.06 18.69 3.33
C ALA A 453 16.48 20.04 3.81
N VAL A 454 15.21 20.34 3.56
CA VAL A 454 14.54 21.52 4.14
C VAL A 454 14.13 21.32 5.61
N ASP A 455 14.18 20.09 6.13
CA ASP A 455 13.82 19.77 7.50
C ASP A 455 14.79 20.44 8.50
N PRO A 456 14.30 21.17 9.52
CA PRO A 456 15.15 21.81 10.52
C PRO A 456 16.06 20.85 11.28
N GLY A 457 15.62 19.60 11.48
CA GLY A 457 16.42 18.55 12.12
C GLY A 457 17.66 18.19 11.31
N CYS A 458 17.58 18.26 9.98
CA CYS A 458 18.68 17.97 9.06
C CYS A 458 19.67 19.13 8.87
N GLU A 459 19.35 20.34 9.34
CA GLU A 459 20.14 21.56 9.11
C GLU A 459 21.63 21.39 9.47
N ARG A 460 21.92 20.75 10.60
CA ARG A 460 23.31 20.58 11.08
C ARG A 460 24.09 19.56 10.26
N ILE A 461 23.43 18.51 9.75
CA ILE A 461 24.04 17.54 8.83
C ILE A 461 24.48 18.25 7.54
N LEU A 462 23.61 19.10 6.98
CA LEU A 462 23.93 19.84 5.75
C LEU A 462 25.15 20.74 5.94
N LYS A 463 25.21 21.47 7.06
CA LYS A 463 26.35 22.32 7.40
C LYS A 463 27.65 21.53 7.53
N VAL A 464 27.62 20.40 8.23
CA VAL A 464 28.79 19.53 8.41
C VAL A 464 29.27 18.98 7.07
N LEU A 465 28.36 18.44 6.26
CA LEU A 465 28.68 17.85 4.96
C LEU A 465 29.21 18.92 3.99
N ALA A 466 28.58 20.10 3.95
CA ALA A 466 29.03 21.23 3.16
C ALA A 466 30.43 21.71 3.57
N ASN A 467 30.70 21.87 4.87
CA ASN A 467 32.02 22.28 5.37
C ASN A 467 33.11 21.28 4.99
N ARG A 468 32.83 19.98 5.10
CA ARG A 468 33.75 18.93 4.67
C ARG A 468 34.03 19.00 3.17
N LEU A 469 33.01 19.15 2.34
CA LEU A 469 33.18 19.26 0.88
C LEU A 469 33.92 20.53 0.45
N ARG A 470 33.67 21.68 1.11
CA ARG A 470 34.41 22.94 0.88
C ARG A 470 35.91 22.77 1.12
N SER A 471 36.30 21.95 2.10
CA SER A 471 37.71 21.71 2.42
C SER A 471 38.47 20.91 1.35
N MET A 472 37.76 20.25 0.43
CA MET A 472 38.32 19.34 -0.57
C MET A 472 38.30 19.91 -2.01
N GLN A 473 38.13 21.23 -2.16
CA GLN A 473 37.81 21.90 -3.43
C GLN A 473 38.61 21.45 -4.67
N SER A 474 37.87 21.03 -5.69
CA SER A 474 38.07 21.41 -7.09
C SER A 474 36.71 21.62 -7.75
N ALA A 475 36.32 22.88 -7.95
CA ALA A 475 35.26 23.39 -8.85
C ALA A 475 33.92 22.63 -9.02
N GLY A 476 32.80 23.28 -8.68
CA GLY A 476 31.48 23.02 -9.30
C GLY A 476 30.36 22.50 -8.41
N PHE A 477 30.60 22.07 -7.17
CA PHE A 477 29.54 21.44 -6.36
C PHE A 477 28.37 22.35 -6.00
N VAL A 478 27.14 21.89 -6.24
CA VAL A 478 25.99 22.34 -5.45
C VAL A 478 26.15 21.77 -4.06
N LEU A 479 26.50 22.62 -3.09
CA LEU A 479 26.69 22.16 -1.72
C LEU A 479 25.35 21.78 -1.08
N PRO A 480 25.33 20.83 -0.12
CA PRO A 480 24.10 20.41 0.55
C PRO A 480 23.34 21.57 1.23
N ASP A 481 24.05 22.60 1.70
CA ASP A 481 23.47 23.79 2.33
C ASP A 481 22.95 24.83 1.32
N ALA A 482 23.17 24.63 0.02
CA ALA A 482 22.61 25.47 -1.04
C ALA A 482 21.10 25.28 -1.22
N VAL A 483 20.50 24.23 -0.62
CA VAL A 483 19.05 23.96 -0.62
C VAL A 483 18.24 25.17 -0.16
N ALA A 484 18.78 26.02 0.71
CA ALA A 484 18.12 27.22 1.22
C ALA A 484 18.19 28.44 0.27
N THR A 485 18.93 28.35 -0.84
CA THR A 485 19.12 29.48 -1.78
C THR A 485 18.29 29.22 -3.04
N SER A 486 17.26 30.04 -3.26
CA SER A 486 16.47 29.98 -4.49
C SER A 486 17.31 30.38 -5.71
N LEU A 487 17.23 29.60 -6.78
CA LEU A 487 17.84 29.81 -8.09
C LEU A 487 16.73 29.93 -9.13
N GLU A 488 16.71 31.04 -9.86
CA GLU A 488 15.71 31.27 -10.90
C GLU A 488 15.93 30.35 -12.10
N VAL A 489 14.86 29.80 -12.65
CA VAL A 489 14.86 28.99 -13.86
C VAL A 489 14.02 29.70 -14.92
N ARG A 490 14.68 30.11 -15.99
CA ARG A 490 14.06 30.91 -17.07
C ARG A 490 14.18 30.18 -18.40
N LEU A 491 13.06 30.03 -19.10
CA LEU A 491 12.98 29.38 -20.40
C LEU A 491 12.79 30.45 -21.47
N GLU A 492 13.59 30.40 -22.54
CA GLU A 492 13.46 31.29 -23.68
C GLU A 492 13.05 30.50 -24.93
N ALA A 493 12.01 30.97 -25.61
CA ALA A 493 11.56 30.38 -26.86
C ALA A 493 12.56 30.65 -27.99
N SER A 494 12.70 29.69 -28.91
CA SER A 494 13.52 29.84 -30.10
C SER A 494 12.98 30.96 -31.00
N ALA A 495 13.81 31.96 -31.28
CA ALA A 495 13.47 33.07 -32.17
C ALA A 495 13.32 32.67 -33.65
N VAL A 496 13.67 31.42 -34.00
CA VAL A 496 13.72 30.94 -35.39
C VAL A 496 12.34 30.47 -35.89
N VAL A 497 11.49 29.92 -35.00
CA VAL A 497 10.18 29.38 -35.38
C VAL A 497 9.15 29.68 -34.28
N ALA A 498 8.14 30.49 -34.60
CA ALA A 498 6.98 30.66 -33.72
C ALA A 498 6.08 29.41 -33.81
N THR A 499 6.12 28.56 -32.78
CA THR A 499 5.31 27.33 -32.69
C THR A 499 4.34 27.39 -31.50
N VAL A 500 3.27 26.61 -31.55
CA VAL A 500 2.38 26.34 -30.41
C VAL A 500 2.29 24.82 -30.24
N PRO A 501 2.86 24.22 -29.17
CA PRO A 501 3.59 24.87 -28.07
C PRO A 501 4.94 25.51 -28.49
N PRO A 502 5.48 26.47 -27.73
CA PRO A 502 6.76 27.13 -28.05
C PRO A 502 7.91 26.13 -28.07
N THR A 503 8.86 26.33 -28.99
CA THR A 503 10.07 25.51 -29.06
C THR A 503 11.13 26.08 -28.13
N LEU A 504 11.70 25.25 -27.25
CA LEU A 504 12.75 25.63 -26.31
C LEU A 504 14.01 26.06 -27.08
N GLY A 505 14.35 27.34 -26.98
CA GLY A 505 15.56 27.92 -27.57
C GLY A 505 16.73 27.91 -26.60
N GLN A 506 16.51 28.36 -25.37
CA GLN A 506 17.51 28.38 -24.31
C GLN A 506 16.87 28.13 -22.94
N LEU A 507 17.62 27.54 -22.02
CA LEU A 507 17.24 27.35 -20.62
C LEU A 507 18.32 27.96 -19.74
N TYR A 508 17.92 28.77 -18.77
CA TYR A 508 18.82 29.43 -17.83
C TYR A 508 18.62 28.89 -16.42
N LEU A 509 19.74 28.61 -15.74
CA LEU A 509 19.80 28.40 -14.29
C LEU A 509 20.54 29.59 -13.68
N GLY A 510 19.79 30.49 -13.02
CA GLY A 510 20.28 31.81 -12.65
C GLY A 510 20.72 32.60 -13.89
N ALA A 511 21.98 33.07 -13.88
CA ALA A 511 22.55 33.81 -15.01
C ALA A 511 23.14 32.92 -16.12
N GLN A 512 23.21 31.60 -15.92
CA GLN A 512 23.90 30.69 -16.84
C GLN A 512 22.93 30.04 -17.82
N ALA A 513 23.22 30.14 -19.12
CA ALA A 513 22.59 29.35 -20.17
C ALA A 513 23.15 27.94 -20.20
N ILE A 514 22.30 26.90 -20.20
CA ILE A 514 22.73 25.50 -20.05
C ILE A 514 22.41 24.60 -21.26
N LEU A 515 21.75 25.11 -22.30
CA LEU A 515 21.55 24.35 -23.54
C LEU A 515 22.60 24.69 -24.60
N THR A 516 23.04 23.65 -25.32
CA THR A 516 23.90 23.77 -26.50
C THR A 516 23.08 23.53 -27.77
N GLY A 517 23.39 24.26 -28.85
CA GLY A 517 22.65 24.21 -30.11
C GLY A 517 22.78 22.88 -30.88
N GLN A 518 23.82 22.08 -30.56
CA GLN A 518 24.01 20.72 -31.04
C GLN A 518 24.77 19.92 -29.98
N ALA A 519 24.25 18.76 -29.57
CA ALA A 519 25.03 17.77 -28.84
C ALA A 519 26.14 17.20 -29.75
N VAL A 520 27.37 17.71 -29.64
CA VAL A 520 28.51 17.24 -30.47
C VAL A 520 29.32 16.21 -29.68
N GLY A 521 29.09 14.92 -29.94
CA GLY A 521 29.79 13.82 -29.27
C GLY A 521 29.06 13.28 -28.04
N ASP A 522 29.76 13.02 -26.92
CA ASP A 522 29.18 12.43 -25.69
C ASP A 522 28.42 13.45 -24.81
N GLU A 523 27.76 14.47 -25.38
CA GLU A 523 26.90 15.39 -24.63
C GLU A 523 25.53 14.73 -24.36
N THR A 524 24.99 14.91 -23.16
CA THR A 524 23.66 14.37 -22.82
C THR A 524 22.59 15.23 -23.48
N ARG A 525 21.71 14.61 -24.29
CA ARG A 525 20.59 15.35 -24.89
C ARG A 525 19.47 15.50 -23.87
N LEU A 526 18.78 16.65 -23.90
CA LEU A 526 17.64 16.89 -23.01
C LEU A 526 16.52 15.86 -23.24
N ARG A 527 16.29 15.46 -24.51
CA ARG A 527 15.32 14.41 -24.85
C ARG A 527 15.68 13.06 -24.23
N ASP A 528 16.96 12.70 -24.14
CA ASP A 528 17.38 11.43 -23.52
C ASP A 528 16.95 11.37 -22.05
N LEU A 529 17.03 12.49 -21.32
CA LEU A 529 16.56 12.59 -19.93
C LEU A 529 15.04 12.55 -19.77
N LEU A 530 14.31 12.81 -20.86
CA LEU A 530 12.85 12.86 -20.91
C LEU A 530 12.26 11.66 -21.64
N THR A 531 13.03 10.57 -21.79
CA THR A 531 12.61 9.34 -22.48
C THR A 531 12.23 9.58 -23.94
N ASP A 532 13.07 10.37 -24.63
CA ASP A 532 12.98 10.72 -26.04
C ASP A 532 11.70 11.47 -26.47
N ARG A 533 11.00 12.11 -25.53
CA ARG A 533 9.79 12.90 -25.81
C ARG A 533 10.10 14.20 -26.55
N GLU A 534 9.25 14.56 -27.51
CA GLU A 534 9.32 15.83 -28.27
C GLU A 534 8.70 17.01 -27.53
N GLU A 535 7.80 16.72 -26.60
CA GLU A 535 7.06 17.70 -25.81
C GLU A 535 7.09 17.27 -24.34
N ALA A 536 7.32 18.24 -23.46
CA ALA A 536 7.31 18.03 -22.01
C ALA A 536 6.82 19.31 -21.32
N SER A 537 6.28 19.18 -20.11
CA SER A 537 5.94 20.37 -19.32
C SER A 537 7.21 21.08 -18.81
N VAL A 538 7.09 22.36 -18.46
CA VAL A 538 8.19 23.10 -17.81
C VAL A 538 8.66 22.37 -16.56
N GLY A 539 7.73 21.90 -15.72
CA GLY A 539 8.07 21.12 -14.52
C GLY A 539 8.87 19.86 -14.82
N GLU A 540 8.51 19.11 -15.87
CA GLU A 540 9.25 17.91 -16.29
C GLU A 540 10.66 18.25 -16.80
N ILE A 541 10.81 19.34 -17.56
CA ILE A 541 12.10 19.83 -18.06
C ILE A 541 12.98 20.23 -16.86
N VAL A 542 12.44 20.99 -15.92
CA VAL A 542 13.16 21.45 -14.73
C VAL A 542 13.57 20.29 -13.84
N ASP A 543 12.69 19.31 -13.61
CA ASP A 543 13.01 18.08 -12.85
C ASP A 543 14.13 17.26 -13.52
N ALA A 544 14.06 17.07 -14.84
CA ALA A 544 15.12 16.38 -15.60
C ALA A 544 16.47 17.08 -15.48
N VAL A 545 16.48 18.41 -15.61
CA VAL A 545 17.69 19.25 -15.49
C VAL A 545 18.21 19.26 -14.05
N ALA A 546 17.35 19.37 -13.06
CA ALA A 546 17.70 19.30 -11.64
C ALA A 546 18.38 17.97 -11.31
N ARG A 547 17.83 16.84 -11.77
CA ARG A 547 18.46 15.52 -11.65
C ARG A 547 19.80 15.44 -12.36
N HIS A 548 19.91 15.97 -13.58
CA HIS A 548 21.14 15.93 -14.36
C HIS A 548 22.27 16.71 -13.70
N TYR A 549 22.00 17.93 -13.26
CA TYR A 549 23.01 18.80 -12.63
C TYR A 549 23.18 18.56 -11.13
N GLY A 550 22.37 17.69 -10.52
CA GLY A 550 22.41 17.42 -9.08
C GLY A 550 22.01 18.63 -8.24
N VAL A 551 21.08 19.45 -8.75
CA VAL A 551 20.54 20.63 -8.07
C VAL A 551 19.24 20.26 -7.35
N PRO A 552 19.02 20.67 -6.09
CA PRO A 552 17.75 20.44 -5.40
C PRO A 552 16.58 21.10 -6.13
N LEU A 553 15.55 20.34 -6.50
CA LEU A 553 14.35 20.86 -7.18
C LEU A 553 13.65 21.94 -6.33
N VAL A 554 13.65 21.77 -5.01
CA VAL A 554 13.10 22.76 -4.05
C VAL A 554 13.82 24.11 -4.07
N SER A 555 15.03 24.17 -4.60
CA SER A 555 15.80 25.42 -4.75
C SER A 555 15.55 26.09 -6.10
N LEU A 556 14.79 25.48 -7.01
CA LEU A 556 14.55 26.01 -8.36
C LEU A 556 13.21 26.74 -8.41
N ALA A 557 13.24 28.02 -8.77
CA ALA A 557 12.04 28.84 -8.95
C ALA A 557 11.82 29.13 -10.43
N ILE A 558 10.78 28.55 -11.03
CA ILE A 558 10.39 28.83 -12.41
C ILE A 558 9.90 30.28 -12.49
N VAL A 559 10.50 31.06 -13.38
CA VAL A 559 10.10 32.44 -13.66
C VAL A 559 9.61 32.55 -15.10
N GLU A 560 8.65 33.47 -15.33
CA GLU A 560 8.14 33.80 -16.68
C GLU A 560 7.44 32.65 -17.43
N SER A 561 7.17 31.51 -16.77
CA SER A 561 6.41 30.37 -17.33
C SER A 561 5.63 29.65 -16.22
N ALA A 562 4.59 28.91 -16.59
CA ALA A 562 3.85 28.07 -15.64
C ALA A 562 4.42 26.64 -15.62
N ASP A 563 4.45 25.99 -14.45
CA ASP A 563 4.97 24.63 -14.28
C ASP A 563 4.31 23.59 -15.22
N GLY A 564 3.00 23.73 -15.46
CA GLY A 564 2.24 22.87 -16.37
C GLY A 564 2.26 23.29 -17.84
N GLU A 565 2.93 24.38 -18.20
CA GLU A 565 3.05 24.84 -19.58
C GLU A 565 3.88 23.84 -20.40
N THR A 566 3.45 23.51 -21.61
CA THR A 566 4.13 22.51 -22.46
C THR A 566 5.05 23.19 -23.47
N TRP A 567 6.25 22.65 -23.64
CA TRP A 567 7.28 23.16 -24.54
C TRP A 567 7.78 22.05 -25.46
N ARG A 568 8.11 22.41 -26.71
CA ARG A 568 8.77 21.53 -27.68
C ARG A 568 10.27 21.51 -27.48
N ILE A 569 10.87 20.33 -27.59
CA ILE A 569 12.30 20.12 -27.38
C ILE A 569 12.94 19.70 -28.69
N GLY A 570 13.99 20.41 -29.12
CA GLY A 570 14.73 20.09 -30.33
C GLY A 570 15.43 18.74 -30.23
N GLU A 571 15.49 18.00 -31.33
CA GLU A 571 16.17 16.70 -31.41
C GLU A 571 17.66 16.78 -31.05
N THR A 572 18.30 17.91 -31.36
CA THR A 572 19.73 18.13 -31.13
C THR A 572 20.04 18.98 -29.90
N THR A 573 19.05 19.29 -29.06
CA THR A 573 19.23 20.11 -27.86
C THR A 573 20.10 19.37 -26.84
N GLY A 574 21.38 19.76 -26.79
CA GLY A 574 22.36 19.24 -25.84
C GLY A 574 22.35 20.02 -24.53
N LEU A 575 22.90 19.41 -23.49
CA LEU A 575 23.16 20.05 -22.20
C LEU A 575 24.65 20.37 -22.07
N GLU A 576 24.96 21.58 -21.59
CA GLU A 576 26.33 22.01 -21.36
C GLU A 576 27.03 21.08 -20.36
N ARG A 577 28.25 20.64 -20.69
CA ARG A 577 29.07 19.84 -19.78
C ARG A 577 29.40 20.64 -18.54
N PHE A 578 29.11 20.05 -17.39
CA PHE A 578 29.45 20.64 -16.12
C PHE A 578 30.98 20.73 -15.93
N GLY A 579 31.49 21.95 -15.79
CA GLY A 579 32.89 22.32 -15.52
C GLY A 579 32.93 23.57 -14.64
N PRO A 580 34.10 24.18 -14.32
CA PRO A 580 34.20 25.34 -13.42
C PRO A 580 33.42 26.54 -13.96
N VAL A 581 32.14 26.62 -13.61
CA VAL A 581 31.31 27.79 -13.86
C VAL A 581 31.87 28.91 -13.00
N SER A 582 32.31 29.97 -13.65
CA SER A 582 32.53 31.28 -13.05
C SER A 582 31.26 31.71 -12.31
N GLN A 583 31.19 31.42 -11.01
CA GLN A 583 30.23 32.09 -10.15
C GLN A 583 30.52 33.60 -10.18
N PRO A 584 29.48 34.46 -10.12
CA PRO A 584 29.70 35.86 -9.86
C PRO A 584 30.44 35.98 -8.54
N ILE A 585 31.55 36.72 -8.54
CA ILE A 585 32.31 37.09 -7.35
C ILE A 585 31.31 37.67 -6.34
N ARG A 586 30.98 36.92 -5.29
CA ARG A 586 30.29 37.49 -4.12
C ARG A 586 31.23 38.56 -3.58
N GLY A 587 30.75 39.81 -3.60
CA GLY A 587 31.48 40.96 -3.07
C GLY A 587 31.93 40.70 -1.63
N ASN A 588 33.15 41.17 -1.33
CA ASN A 588 33.83 41.15 -0.04
C ASN A 588 32.90 41.05 1.18
N ALA A 589 32.80 39.85 1.76
CA ALA A 589 32.55 39.70 3.18
C ALA A 589 33.91 39.36 3.82
N ALA A 590 34.29 40.14 4.83
CA ALA A 590 35.57 40.05 5.51
C ALA A 590 35.84 38.62 6.06
N PRO A 591 37.11 38.18 6.10
CA PRO A 591 37.45 36.91 6.72
C PRO A 591 37.07 36.94 8.20
N VAL A 592 36.29 35.96 8.64
CA VAL A 592 36.05 35.70 10.06
C VAL A 592 37.34 35.10 10.62
N GLU A 593 37.92 35.78 11.61
CA GLU A 593 39.11 35.35 12.33
C GLU A 593 38.87 34.05 13.11
N ASP A 594 39.81 33.13 12.91
CA ASP A 594 40.42 32.20 13.87
C ASP A 594 39.52 31.25 14.71
N LEU A 595 39.42 30.00 14.25
CA LEU A 595 38.95 28.83 15.02
C LEU A 595 40.12 27.96 15.56
N ALA A 596 41.33 28.51 15.73
CA ALA A 596 42.43 27.80 16.37
C ALA A 596 42.29 27.68 17.91
N GLY A 597 41.24 28.25 18.52
CA GLY A 597 41.07 28.30 19.97
C GLY A 597 40.50 27.04 20.65
N ALA A 598 39.86 26.12 19.92
CA ALA A 598 39.14 25.00 20.54
C ALA A 598 39.91 23.67 20.57
N ALA A 599 41.14 23.62 20.05
CA ALA A 599 41.94 22.39 19.93
C ALA A 599 43.08 22.27 20.98
N LYS A 600 43.08 23.08 22.05
CA LYS A 600 44.20 23.11 23.02
C LYS A 600 43.88 22.70 24.47
N GLU A 601 42.69 22.21 24.78
CA GLU A 601 42.35 21.76 26.14
C GLU A 601 42.14 20.24 26.30
N ALA A 602 42.56 19.41 25.33
CA ALA A 602 42.40 17.96 25.42
C ALA A 602 43.70 17.18 25.20
N GLU A 603 44.87 17.70 25.62
CA GLU A 603 46.08 16.88 25.70
C GLU A 603 46.91 17.27 26.93
N THR A 604 46.72 16.55 28.03
CA THR A 604 47.75 16.44 29.07
C THR A 604 47.78 14.99 29.56
N PRO A 605 48.90 14.27 29.41
CA PRO A 605 49.02 12.89 29.86
C PRO A 605 49.47 12.86 31.33
N ILE A 606 48.77 12.10 32.18
CA ILE A 606 49.26 11.80 33.54
C ILE A 606 49.73 10.34 33.57
N GLN A 607 51.04 10.19 33.79
CA GLN A 607 51.73 8.92 34.04
C GLN A 607 51.45 8.37 35.45
N ALA A 608 51.68 7.07 35.57
CA ALA A 608 51.39 6.20 36.70
C ALA A 608 52.23 6.40 37.98
N GLY A 609 51.60 6.12 39.12
CA GLY A 609 52.13 5.25 40.19
C GLY A 609 52.79 5.90 41.41
N ALA A 610 52.17 5.74 42.60
CA ALA A 610 52.76 5.09 43.79
C ALA A 610 51.89 5.27 45.07
N GLU A 611 51.84 4.18 45.84
CA GLU A 611 51.30 3.84 47.18
C GLU A 611 51.50 4.84 48.37
N PRO A 612 51.25 4.50 49.67
CA PRO A 612 49.99 4.11 50.35
C PRO A 612 49.77 4.79 51.75
N GLY A 613 48.49 4.91 52.19
CA GLY A 613 47.95 4.98 53.58
C GLY A 613 48.47 6.05 54.59
N PRO A 614 48.01 6.08 55.86
CA PRO A 614 46.73 5.67 56.48
C PRO A 614 46.12 6.77 57.42
N GLU A 615 45.11 6.42 58.23
CA GLU A 615 44.47 7.18 59.34
C GLU A 615 43.39 8.21 58.91
N GLY A 616 42.23 8.36 59.54
CA GLY A 616 41.65 7.85 60.79
C GLY A 616 40.59 8.85 61.29
N HIS A 617 39.58 8.36 62.04
CA HIS A 617 38.49 9.08 62.74
C HIS A 617 37.30 9.53 61.87
N GLY A 618 36.09 9.02 62.08
CA GLY A 618 35.19 9.20 63.24
C GLY A 618 33.97 9.99 62.69
N GLU A 619 32.69 9.79 62.96
CA GLU A 619 31.85 9.26 64.03
C GLU A 619 30.51 8.88 63.33
N ASP A 620 29.88 7.73 63.58
CA ASP A 620 28.96 7.40 64.68
C ASP A 620 27.51 7.91 64.50
N ILE A 621 26.54 6.98 64.70
CA ILE A 621 25.16 7.18 65.18
C ILE A 621 24.14 7.71 64.12
N ASP A 622 22.89 7.25 63.97
CA ASP A 622 21.95 6.52 64.82
C ASP A 622 20.95 5.71 63.98
N GLN A 623 20.40 4.67 64.60
CA GLN A 623 19.17 3.98 64.19
C GLN A 623 17.95 4.85 64.49
N ARG A 624 16.83 4.67 63.77
CA ARG A 624 15.50 4.67 64.40
C ARG A 624 14.40 4.13 63.49
N GLU A 625 13.72 3.15 64.07
CA GLU A 625 12.46 2.52 63.69
C GLU A 625 11.26 3.49 63.78
N GLY A 626 10.12 3.06 63.23
CA GLY A 626 8.77 3.59 63.51
C GLY A 626 7.86 3.41 62.29
N SER A 627 7.13 2.31 62.11
CA SER A 627 5.94 1.81 62.83
C SER A 627 4.62 2.49 62.44
N ASN A 628 3.62 1.62 62.18
CA ASN A 628 2.17 1.81 62.25
C ASN A 628 1.53 2.61 61.09
N GLY A 629 0.38 2.22 60.55
CA GLY A 629 -0.63 1.24 60.97
C GLY A 629 -2.02 1.75 60.54
N ASP A 630 -2.98 0.82 60.50
CA ASP A 630 -4.45 1.01 60.49
C ASP A 630 -5.14 1.57 59.24
N GLU A 631 -6.39 1.24 58.93
CA GLU A 631 -7.34 0.13 59.20
C GLU A 631 -8.68 0.60 58.58
N GLY A 632 -9.60 -0.32 58.30
CA GLY A 632 -11.03 -0.06 58.03
C GLY A 632 -11.50 -0.63 56.68
N GLN A 633 -12.16 -1.80 56.58
CA GLN A 633 -13.54 -2.16 57.01
C GLN A 633 -14.58 -1.21 56.37
N ASN A 634 -15.71 -1.64 55.80
CA ASN A 634 -16.49 -2.89 55.86
C ASN A 634 -17.68 -2.76 54.89
N ASP A 635 -18.32 -3.89 54.54
CA ASP A 635 -19.79 -4.10 54.44
C ASP A 635 -20.56 -3.37 53.29
N ASP A 636 -21.60 -3.89 52.63
CA ASP A 636 -22.47 -5.07 52.73
C ASP A 636 -23.19 -5.26 51.37
N ASP A 637 -23.58 -6.51 51.09
CA ASP A 637 -24.89 -7.01 50.60
C ASP A 637 -25.69 -6.25 49.52
N ASP A 638 -26.07 -6.97 48.45
CA ASP A 638 -27.43 -7.52 48.37
C ASP A 638 -27.63 -8.41 47.13
N ASP A 639 -28.33 -9.52 47.40
CA ASP A 639 -28.85 -10.55 46.52
C ASP A 639 -29.82 -10.01 45.45
N ASP A 640 -29.92 -10.69 44.30
CA ASP A 640 -31.24 -11.16 43.84
C ASP A 640 -31.09 -12.20 42.72
N ASP A 641 -31.47 -13.42 43.08
CA ASP A 641 -31.87 -14.51 42.21
C ASP A 641 -33.07 -14.10 41.32
N TYR A 642 -33.08 -14.51 40.05
CA TYR A 642 -34.34 -14.90 39.42
C TYR A 642 -34.12 -15.99 38.37
N VAL A 643 -34.54 -17.20 38.74
CA VAL A 643 -34.84 -18.34 37.88
C VAL A 643 -36.23 -18.16 37.28
N GLY A 644 -36.40 -18.50 36.00
CA GLY A 644 -37.71 -18.56 35.36
C GLY A 644 -37.67 -19.32 34.03
N GLU A 645 -38.09 -20.59 34.10
CA GLU A 645 -38.32 -21.54 33.01
C GLU A 645 -39.52 -21.18 32.10
N GLU A 646 -39.49 -21.74 30.89
CA GLU A 646 -40.60 -22.21 30.02
C GLU A 646 -41.77 -21.28 29.61
N GLU A 647 -41.83 -20.96 28.30
CA GLU A 647 -42.84 -21.51 27.34
C GLU A 647 -42.42 -21.26 25.88
#